data_AF-A0A7W2EWQ1-F1
#
_entry.id   AF-A0A7W2EWQ1-F1
#
_cell.length_a   1.000
_cell.length_b   1.000
_cell.length_c   1.000
_cell.angle_alpha   90.00
_cell.angle_beta   90.00
_cell.angle_gamma   90.00
#
_symmetry.space_group_name_H-M   'P 1'
#
loop_
_entity.id
_entity.type
_entity.pdbx_description
1 polymer ?
#
loop_
_entity_poly.entity_id
_entity_poly.type
_entity_poly.pdbx_seq_one_letter_code
_entity_poly.pdbx_strand_id
1 'polypeptide(L)'
;MTTTPLRPFRFALLLAALLLALLFTRGPDHNGDAVEYSLQTIALVRHASPDIRLDDIAVAKQLVPSRIPVYELIEHDMVTRQPTLYAAFTRGKDGQVYAVHFFGYALLTALPFKLLQAVGAEPFRAYQIVNLAMVFILGLSLYRLFRSGPKALLGVALFMLCGGLQYWDWGSPECLSAAALLAALVLYCDGLPLAACLLAGLASLQNPTIVVFLGFAPLLRLCLHYEPGSGWPGVLAALPRGRYLVALAAGGAVFALAPLFNLWQFGVPNVIAKLFSDPGLINGTRLHSFYFDLNQGMLIGIPGIWAALLLLGWRGRPRAERQRNLALLAVCTVFSLALALPALAVLNWNSAATGEMRYAFWAGSAFLFPLLWRLRAWPRWPVAPLLAIFLVQGVATWQAFGYNYVHLSPLSAWLMERHPAWVNPEPEIFAERNTHNDAMLLPEQVVALSVDGPSQKILYNRSNTAIGALLCGAGNTLAEEDNRTSHSMRGWRYLNGPVHCHNGAGNADRTLAYADFKQLQTQLLVHGWATPEGNGSDWDGVWSDGPTSRLQVALDRRHPPTTVLVAGYYFKGNQRTRVYVNGVDLGWHNLQDAQPLPVPAAVAEQGQLQILLQHEAPGEPGPNDTRHLSLFLRKVVLH
;
A
#
# COMPACT_ATOMS: atom_id res chain seq x y z
N MET A 1 20.34 -39.08 8.29
CA MET A 1 19.08 -39.19 9.04
C MET A 1 17.93 -39.41 8.06
N THR A 2 17.41 -40.63 7.99
CA THR A 2 16.23 -41.01 7.22
C THR A 2 14.99 -40.60 8.01
N THR A 3 14.50 -39.37 7.79
CA THR A 3 13.22 -38.93 8.36
C THR A 3 12.11 -39.74 7.72
N THR A 4 11.56 -40.72 8.43
CA THR A 4 10.31 -41.39 8.04
C THR A 4 9.24 -40.33 7.78
N PRO A 5 8.57 -40.33 6.61
CA PRO A 5 7.53 -39.35 6.33
C PRO A 5 6.44 -39.45 7.40
N LEU A 6 6.09 -38.31 8.00
CA LEU A 6 4.90 -38.24 8.87
C LEU A 6 3.72 -38.81 8.10
N ARG A 7 2.98 -39.77 8.67
CA ARG A 7 1.75 -40.25 8.05
C ARG A 7 0.82 -39.04 7.77
N PRO A 8 0.05 -39.03 6.66
CA PRO A 8 -0.75 -37.87 6.25
C PRO A 8 -1.60 -37.27 7.37
N PHE A 9 -2.24 -38.13 8.18
CA PHE A 9 -3.03 -37.72 9.34
C PHE A 9 -2.21 -37.00 10.43
N ARG A 10 -0.99 -37.48 10.73
CA ARG A 10 -0.11 -36.85 11.72
C ARG A 10 0.35 -35.48 11.26
N PHE A 11 0.66 -35.33 9.96
CA PHE A 11 0.99 -34.04 9.38
C PHE A 11 -0.19 -33.07 9.46
N ALA A 12 -1.40 -33.51 9.08
CA ALA A 12 -2.59 -32.69 9.15
C ALA A 12 -2.88 -32.21 10.57
N LEU A 13 -2.81 -33.10 11.58
CA LEU A 13 -2.99 -32.72 12.98
C LEU A 13 -1.94 -31.72 13.47
N LEU A 14 -0.67 -31.92 13.12
CA LEU A 14 0.40 -30.99 13.48
C LEU A 14 0.15 -29.61 12.85
N LEU A 15 -0.17 -29.56 11.57
CA LEU A 15 -0.46 -28.30 10.88
C LEU A 15 -1.67 -27.60 11.50
N ALA A 16 -2.75 -28.32 11.78
CA ALA A 16 -3.93 -27.78 12.44
C ALA A 16 -3.58 -27.22 13.83
N ALA A 17 -2.77 -27.91 14.62
CA ALA A 17 -2.33 -27.43 15.93
C ALA A 17 -1.48 -26.15 15.83
N LEU A 18 -0.57 -26.07 14.85
CA LEU A 18 0.25 -24.87 14.62
C LEU A 18 -0.59 -23.66 14.18
N LEU A 19 -1.54 -23.86 13.27
CA LEU A 19 -2.44 -22.80 12.81
C LEU A 19 -3.42 -22.37 13.91
N LEU A 20 -3.89 -23.31 14.73
CA LEU A 20 -4.69 -23.00 15.91
C LEU A 20 -3.88 -22.20 16.94
N ALA A 21 -2.61 -22.56 17.17
CA ALA A 21 -1.73 -21.76 18.01
C ALA A 21 -1.56 -20.35 17.47
N LEU A 22 -1.37 -20.19 16.14
CA LEU A 22 -1.29 -18.90 15.48
C LEU A 22 -2.56 -18.06 15.69
N LEU A 23 -3.75 -18.66 15.54
CA LEU A 23 -5.05 -18.00 15.77
C LEU A 23 -5.15 -17.34 17.15
N PHE A 24 -4.51 -17.92 18.17
CA PHE A 24 -4.52 -17.38 19.53
C PHE A 24 -3.45 -16.32 19.80
N THR A 25 -2.53 -16.06 18.87
CA THR A 25 -1.46 -15.06 19.08
C THR A 25 -1.94 -13.62 18.92
N ARG A 26 -3.02 -13.37 18.16
CA ARG A 26 -3.56 -12.03 17.88
C ARG A 26 -5.09 -12.05 17.77
N GLY A 27 -5.71 -10.90 18.04
CA GLY A 27 -7.12 -10.66 17.74
C GLY A 27 -7.36 -10.41 16.24
N PRO A 28 -8.61 -10.39 15.79
CA PRO A 28 -8.95 -10.00 14.43
C PRO A 28 -8.59 -8.54 14.20
N ASP A 29 -7.96 -8.26 13.06
CA ASP A 29 -7.67 -6.90 12.61
C ASP A 29 -8.78 -6.44 11.65
N HIS A 30 -9.44 -5.34 11.99
CA HIS A 30 -10.53 -4.74 11.22
C HIS A 30 -10.04 -3.71 10.20
N ASN A 31 -8.88 -3.98 9.59
CA ASN A 31 -8.30 -3.19 8.51
C ASN A 31 -8.84 -3.60 7.14
N GLY A 32 -8.57 -2.73 6.16
CA GLY A 32 -9.07 -2.87 4.79
C GLY A 32 -10.59 -2.86 4.69
N ASP A 33 -11.15 -3.83 3.98
CA ASP A 33 -12.57 -3.85 3.60
C ASP A 33 -13.47 -4.50 4.68
N ALA A 34 -12.98 -4.51 5.93
CA ALA A 34 -13.63 -5.15 7.06
C ALA A 34 -15.05 -4.60 7.34
N VAL A 35 -15.32 -3.32 7.06
CA VAL A 35 -16.64 -2.71 7.22
C VAL A 35 -17.68 -3.41 6.33
N GLU A 36 -17.31 -3.72 5.09
CA GLU A 36 -18.18 -4.36 4.12
C GLU A 36 -18.41 -5.83 4.46
N TYR A 37 -17.33 -6.56 4.72
CA TYR A 37 -17.42 -7.97 5.04
C TYR A 37 -18.14 -8.21 6.37
N SER A 38 -17.93 -7.35 7.38
CA SER A 38 -18.60 -7.47 8.69
C SER A 38 -20.11 -7.33 8.54
N LEU A 39 -20.58 -6.28 7.86
CA LEU A 39 -22.00 -6.07 7.62
C LEU A 39 -22.61 -7.19 6.78
N GLN A 40 -21.94 -7.64 5.70
CA GLN A 40 -22.42 -8.78 4.91
C GLN A 40 -22.48 -10.08 5.72
N THR A 41 -21.50 -10.32 6.60
CA THR A 41 -21.46 -11.55 7.42
C THR A 41 -22.60 -11.54 8.44
N ILE A 42 -22.84 -10.39 9.09
CA ILE A 42 -23.97 -10.22 10.01
C ILE A 42 -25.30 -10.44 9.28
N ALA A 43 -25.49 -9.82 8.11
CA ALA A 43 -26.69 -9.97 7.29
C ALA A 43 -26.95 -11.44 6.91
N LEU A 44 -25.93 -12.13 6.40
CA LEU A 44 -26.01 -13.55 6.05
C LEU A 44 -26.32 -14.45 7.26
N VAL A 45 -25.79 -14.15 8.44
CA VAL A 45 -26.04 -14.93 9.67
C VAL A 45 -27.46 -14.70 10.20
N ARG A 46 -27.96 -13.46 10.14
CA ARG A 46 -29.25 -13.07 10.74
C ARG A 46 -30.44 -13.41 9.85
N HIS A 47 -30.32 -13.17 8.54
CA HIS A 47 -31.45 -13.27 7.62
C HIS A 47 -31.12 -13.91 6.26
N ALA A 48 -29.94 -14.54 6.14
CA ALA A 48 -29.53 -15.38 5.00
C ALA A 48 -29.54 -14.68 3.64
N SER A 49 -29.34 -13.37 3.63
CA SER A 49 -29.27 -12.53 2.43
C SER A 49 -28.13 -11.51 2.58
N PRO A 50 -27.50 -11.07 1.47
CA PRO A 50 -26.43 -10.07 1.52
C PRO A 50 -26.94 -8.62 1.58
N ASP A 51 -28.27 -8.38 1.64
CA ASP A 51 -28.83 -7.04 1.84
C ASP A 51 -28.55 -6.52 3.25
N ILE A 52 -28.05 -5.30 3.36
CA ILE A 52 -27.72 -4.68 4.64
C ILE A 52 -28.93 -3.94 5.19
N ARG A 53 -29.30 -4.24 6.45
CA ARG A 53 -30.40 -3.61 7.18
C ARG A 53 -29.88 -2.77 8.35
N LEU A 54 -30.70 -1.83 8.82
CA LEU A 54 -30.36 -0.99 9.97
C LEU A 54 -30.05 -1.83 11.23
N ASP A 55 -30.78 -2.93 11.43
CA ASP A 55 -30.51 -3.87 12.52
C ASP A 55 -29.14 -4.56 12.42
N ASP A 56 -28.63 -4.78 11.20
CA ASP A 56 -27.29 -5.35 10.99
C ASP A 56 -26.22 -4.34 11.40
N ILE A 57 -26.44 -3.05 11.12
CA ILE A 57 -25.59 -1.94 11.55
C ILE A 57 -25.58 -1.81 13.07
N ALA A 58 -26.74 -1.92 13.72
CA ALA A 58 -26.84 -1.87 15.18
C ALA A 58 -26.00 -2.97 15.84
N VAL A 59 -25.99 -4.18 15.27
CA VAL A 59 -25.12 -5.28 15.73
C VAL A 59 -23.66 -5.00 15.44
N ALA A 60 -23.33 -4.48 14.25
CA ALA A 60 -21.95 -4.17 13.88
C ALA A 60 -21.32 -3.15 14.83
N LYS A 61 -22.06 -2.11 15.24
CA LYS A 61 -21.61 -1.13 16.24
C LYS A 61 -21.24 -1.75 17.60
N GLN A 62 -21.95 -2.81 18.01
CA GLN A 62 -21.65 -3.53 19.24
C GLN A 62 -20.40 -4.41 19.10
N LEU A 63 -20.22 -5.04 17.94
CA LEU A 63 -19.14 -6.00 17.71
C LEU A 63 -17.82 -5.35 17.28
N VAL A 64 -17.85 -4.18 16.62
CA VAL A 64 -16.66 -3.44 16.18
C VAL A 64 -16.77 -1.96 16.59
N PRO A 65 -16.62 -1.63 17.89
CA PRO A 65 -16.78 -0.27 18.39
C PRO A 65 -15.84 0.75 17.74
N SER A 66 -14.65 0.32 17.30
CA SER A 66 -13.65 1.17 16.63
C SER A 66 -14.11 1.69 15.26
N ARG A 67 -15.20 1.16 14.69
CA ARG A 67 -15.74 1.56 13.38
C ARG A 67 -17.11 2.24 13.48
N ILE A 68 -17.58 2.58 14.69
CA ILE A 68 -18.87 3.27 14.92
C ILE A 68 -19.06 4.50 14.01
N PRO A 69 -18.08 5.44 13.85
CA PRO A 69 -18.28 6.62 13.01
C PRO A 69 -18.62 6.29 11.55
N VAL A 70 -18.02 5.22 11.01
CA VAL A 70 -18.29 4.76 9.64
C VAL A 70 -19.68 4.13 9.55
N TYR A 71 -20.08 3.33 10.55
CA TYR A 71 -21.41 2.73 10.60
C TYR A 71 -22.53 3.76 10.76
N GLU A 72 -22.30 4.84 11.52
CA GLU A 72 -23.24 5.95 11.66
C GLU A 72 -23.44 6.71 10.35
N LEU A 73 -22.38 6.89 9.56
CA LEU A 73 -22.47 7.50 8.25
C LEU A 73 -23.31 6.65 7.28
N ILE A 74 -23.06 5.33 7.24
CA ILE A 74 -23.86 4.40 6.42
C ILE A 74 -25.33 4.40 6.88
N GLU A 75 -25.59 4.35 8.19
CA GLU A 75 -26.93 4.41 8.75
C GLU A 75 -27.66 5.70 8.36
N HIS A 76 -26.98 6.84 8.50
CA HIS A 76 -27.51 8.13 8.11
C HIS A 76 -27.89 8.17 6.63
N ASP A 77 -27.01 7.71 5.74
CA ASP A 77 -27.26 7.68 4.29
C ASP A 77 -28.42 6.74 3.93
N MET A 78 -28.56 5.63 4.66
CA MET A 78 -29.67 4.69 4.51
C MET A 78 -31.01 5.31 4.92
N VAL A 79 -31.07 5.94 6.10
CA VAL A 79 -32.27 6.57 6.67
C VAL A 79 -32.73 7.76 5.84
N THR A 80 -31.78 8.62 5.44
CA THR A 80 -32.07 9.82 4.63
C THR A 80 -32.25 9.51 3.14
N ARG A 81 -32.07 8.25 2.73
CA ARG A 81 -32.18 7.78 1.35
C ARG A 81 -31.30 8.56 0.39
N GLN A 82 -30.06 8.82 0.78
CA GLN A 82 -29.09 9.44 -0.13
C GLN A 82 -28.97 8.61 -1.42
N PRO A 83 -28.85 9.28 -2.59
CA PRO A 83 -28.65 8.59 -3.87
C PRO A 83 -27.28 7.90 -3.91
N THR A 84 -26.29 8.47 -3.24
CA THR A 84 -24.94 7.93 -3.05
C THR A 84 -24.75 7.62 -1.57
N LEU A 85 -24.41 6.37 -1.26
CA LEU A 85 -24.08 5.95 0.10
C LEU A 85 -22.58 6.17 0.36
N TYR A 86 -22.18 6.07 1.63
CA TYR A 86 -20.79 5.93 2.03
C TYR A 86 -20.03 4.97 1.11
N ALA A 87 -18.74 5.29 0.90
CA ALA A 87 -17.84 4.56 0.04
C ALA A 87 -17.96 3.04 0.25
N ALA A 88 -18.02 2.31 -0.86
CA ALA A 88 -18.13 0.86 -0.92
C ALA A 88 -19.52 0.24 -0.60
N PHE A 89 -20.59 1.05 -0.53
CA PHE A 89 -21.98 0.57 -0.54
C PHE A 89 -22.78 1.14 -1.71
N THR A 90 -23.73 0.38 -2.22
CA THR A 90 -24.64 0.84 -3.28
C THR A 90 -26.03 0.24 -3.12
N ARG A 91 -27.03 0.95 -3.67
CA ARG A 91 -28.37 0.38 -3.83
C ARG A 91 -28.39 -0.56 -5.02
N GLY A 92 -29.04 -1.70 -4.86
CA GLY A 92 -29.35 -2.61 -5.95
C GLY A 92 -30.69 -2.27 -6.63
N LYS A 93 -31.08 -3.06 -7.63
CA LYS A 93 -32.31 -2.84 -8.41
C LYS A 93 -33.61 -2.92 -7.59
N ASP A 94 -33.56 -3.55 -6.43
CA ASP A 94 -34.67 -3.70 -5.47
C ASP A 94 -34.74 -2.55 -4.46
N GLY A 95 -33.83 -1.57 -4.57
CA GLY A 95 -33.70 -0.44 -3.65
C GLY A 95 -32.99 -0.77 -2.34
N GLN A 96 -32.66 -2.05 -2.09
CA GLN A 96 -31.93 -2.49 -0.89
C GLN A 96 -30.45 -2.14 -1.01
N VAL A 97 -29.77 -2.09 0.13
CA VAL A 97 -28.35 -1.71 0.23
C VAL A 97 -27.47 -2.95 0.25
N TYR A 98 -26.40 -2.90 -0.52
CA TYR A 98 -25.40 -3.96 -0.62
C TYR A 98 -24.00 -3.35 -0.54
N ALA A 99 -23.06 -4.07 0.06
CA ALA A 99 -21.65 -3.75 -0.14
C ALA A 99 -21.24 -4.05 -1.60
N VAL A 100 -20.22 -3.34 -2.09
CA VAL A 100 -19.73 -3.50 -3.47
C VAL A 100 -18.92 -4.78 -3.66
N HIS A 101 -18.26 -5.27 -2.61
CA HIS A 101 -17.63 -6.58 -2.61
C HIS A 101 -18.65 -7.71 -2.69
N PHE A 102 -18.35 -8.73 -3.50
CA PHE A 102 -19.22 -9.90 -3.59
C PHE A 102 -19.20 -10.70 -2.28
N PHE A 103 -20.37 -11.14 -1.80
CA PHE A 103 -20.54 -11.72 -0.46
C PHE A 103 -19.90 -13.11 -0.25
N GLY A 104 -19.13 -13.65 -1.21
CA GLY A 104 -18.54 -14.98 -1.12
C GLY A 104 -17.65 -15.20 0.11
N TYR A 105 -16.81 -14.23 0.47
CA TYR A 105 -15.95 -14.31 1.67
C TYR A 105 -16.76 -14.24 2.96
N ALA A 106 -17.72 -13.32 3.02
CA ALA A 106 -18.66 -13.21 4.13
C ALA A 106 -19.47 -14.50 4.33
N LEU A 107 -19.87 -15.17 3.24
CA LEU A 107 -20.59 -16.45 3.29
C LEU A 107 -19.74 -17.58 3.88
N LEU A 108 -18.45 -17.68 3.51
CA LEU A 108 -17.53 -18.63 4.14
C LEU A 108 -17.34 -18.36 5.64
N THR A 109 -17.44 -17.08 6.03
CA THR A 109 -17.26 -16.61 7.40
C THR A 109 -18.49 -16.81 8.27
N ALA A 110 -19.69 -16.83 7.68
CA ALA A 110 -20.96 -16.90 8.41
C ALA A 110 -21.06 -18.10 9.38
N LEU A 111 -20.60 -19.28 8.96
CA LEU A 111 -20.65 -20.47 9.82
C LEU A 111 -19.67 -20.36 11.01
N PRO A 112 -18.35 -20.12 10.83
CA PRO A 112 -17.45 -19.88 11.95
C PRO A 112 -17.91 -18.75 12.87
N PHE A 113 -18.46 -17.66 12.32
CA PHE A 113 -19.00 -16.54 13.10
C PHE A 113 -20.11 -17.01 14.04
N LYS A 114 -21.09 -17.75 13.52
CA LYS A 114 -22.22 -18.26 14.32
C LYS A 114 -21.76 -19.25 15.40
N LEU A 115 -20.77 -20.10 15.09
CA LEU A 115 -20.21 -21.04 16.06
C LEU A 115 -19.47 -20.32 17.19
N LEU A 116 -18.66 -19.31 16.87
CA LEU A 116 -17.95 -18.51 17.87
C LEU A 116 -18.93 -17.73 18.76
N GLN A 117 -19.95 -17.12 18.14
CA GLN A 117 -21.02 -16.44 18.88
C GLN A 117 -21.74 -17.39 19.84
N ALA A 118 -22.05 -18.62 19.41
CA ALA A 118 -22.74 -19.61 20.23
C ALA A 118 -21.95 -20.05 21.47
N VAL A 119 -20.61 -19.97 21.44
CA VAL A 119 -19.74 -20.30 22.58
C VAL A 119 -19.27 -19.05 23.37
N GLY A 120 -19.80 -17.87 23.04
CA GLY A 120 -19.42 -16.61 23.69
C GLY A 120 -18.01 -16.12 23.35
N ALA A 121 -17.40 -16.64 22.28
CA ALA A 121 -16.12 -16.15 21.78
C ALA A 121 -16.31 -14.96 20.84
N GLU A 122 -15.25 -14.18 20.64
CA GLU A 122 -15.22 -13.03 19.72
C GLU A 122 -15.60 -13.47 18.29
N PRO A 123 -16.78 -13.07 17.77
CA PRO A 123 -17.33 -13.66 16.53
C PRO A 123 -16.47 -13.40 15.29
N PHE A 124 -15.79 -12.26 15.20
CA PHE A 124 -15.00 -11.89 14.03
C PHE A 124 -13.63 -12.56 13.92
N ARG A 125 -13.22 -13.36 14.91
CA ARG A 125 -12.15 -14.36 14.72
C ARG A 125 -12.46 -15.35 13.59
N ALA A 126 -13.73 -15.43 13.18
CA ALA A 126 -14.18 -16.16 12.01
C ALA A 126 -13.38 -15.85 10.73
N TYR A 127 -12.99 -14.59 10.48
CA TYR A 127 -12.18 -14.24 9.31
C TYR A 127 -10.80 -14.90 9.35
N GLN A 128 -10.15 -14.85 10.51
CA GLN A 128 -8.87 -15.50 10.74
C GLN A 128 -8.99 -17.02 10.55
N ILE A 129 -10.08 -17.64 11.05
CA ILE A 129 -10.35 -19.07 10.84
C ILE A 129 -10.47 -19.39 9.35
N VAL A 130 -11.19 -18.59 8.57
CA VAL A 130 -11.36 -18.80 7.11
C VAL A 130 -10.03 -18.64 6.38
N ASN A 131 -9.24 -17.61 6.71
CA ASN A 131 -7.92 -17.39 6.13
C ASN A 131 -6.97 -18.57 6.46
N LEU A 132 -6.88 -18.96 7.74
CA LEU A 132 -6.03 -20.07 8.19
C LEU A 132 -6.50 -21.44 7.69
N ALA A 133 -7.81 -21.64 7.49
CA ALA A 133 -8.33 -22.84 6.84
C ALA A 133 -7.82 -22.96 5.39
N MET A 134 -7.65 -21.84 4.68
CA MET A 134 -7.05 -21.87 3.35
C MET A 134 -5.54 -22.13 3.39
N VAL A 135 -4.83 -21.59 4.39
CA VAL A 135 -3.42 -21.96 4.66
C VAL A 135 -3.28 -23.45 5.00
N PHE A 136 -4.26 -24.03 5.70
CA PHE A 136 -4.31 -25.47 5.96
C PHE A 136 -4.43 -26.27 4.66
N ILE A 137 -5.33 -25.88 3.74
CA ILE A 137 -5.48 -26.50 2.41
C ILE A 137 -4.19 -26.38 1.59
N LEU A 138 -3.53 -25.22 1.64
CA LEU A 138 -2.21 -25.03 1.04
C LEU A 138 -1.19 -26.03 1.63
N GLY A 139 -1.12 -26.17 2.95
CA GLY A 139 -0.20 -27.09 3.61
C GLY A 139 -0.45 -28.56 3.22
N LEU A 140 -1.71 -28.98 3.09
CA LEU A 140 -2.05 -30.31 2.56
C LEU A 140 -1.61 -30.48 1.09
N SER A 141 -1.78 -29.44 0.29
CA SER A 141 -1.35 -29.42 -1.12
C SER A 141 0.17 -29.53 -1.25
N LEU A 142 0.92 -28.84 -0.39
CA LEU A 142 2.38 -28.91 -0.32
C LEU A 142 2.86 -30.26 0.22
N TYR A 143 2.16 -30.84 1.19
CA TYR A 143 2.44 -32.20 1.65
C TYR A 143 2.28 -33.22 0.53
N ARG A 144 1.24 -33.10 -0.28
CA ARG A 144 1.07 -33.92 -1.48
C ARG A 144 2.21 -33.71 -2.48
N LEU A 145 2.58 -32.46 -2.75
CA LEU A 145 3.65 -32.09 -3.68
C LEU A 145 5.01 -32.71 -3.27
N PHE A 146 5.39 -32.56 -2.00
CA PHE A 146 6.71 -32.97 -1.50
C PHE A 146 6.76 -34.39 -0.95
N ARG A 147 5.60 -34.97 -0.60
CA ARG A 147 5.49 -36.26 0.12
C ARG A 147 6.33 -36.29 1.40
N SER A 148 6.46 -35.14 2.07
CA SER A 148 7.33 -34.94 3.22
C SER A 148 6.77 -33.82 4.10
N GLY A 149 6.46 -34.15 5.35
CA GLY A 149 5.94 -33.20 6.34
C GLY A 149 6.87 -31.99 6.55
N PRO A 150 8.17 -32.19 6.84
CA PRO A 150 9.10 -31.07 7.03
C PRO A 150 9.21 -30.14 5.81
N LYS A 151 9.29 -30.69 4.59
CA LYS A 151 9.34 -29.88 3.35
C LYS A 151 8.05 -29.08 3.16
N ALA A 152 6.90 -29.67 3.47
CA ALA A 152 5.60 -29.00 3.39
C ALA A 152 5.47 -27.88 4.43
N LEU A 153 5.88 -28.11 5.69
CA LEU A 153 5.90 -27.07 6.73
C LEU A 153 6.81 -25.90 6.33
N LEU A 154 7.98 -26.18 5.76
CA LEU A 154 8.86 -25.13 5.24
C LEU A 154 8.22 -24.36 4.08
N GLY A 155 7.50 -25.04 3.18
CA GLY A 155 6.75 -24.36 2.12
C GLY A 155 5.63 -23.45 2.67
N VAL A 156 4.92 -23.88 3.71
CA VAL A 156 3.94 -23.04 4.42
C VAL A 156 4.63 -21.87 5.11
N ALA A 157 5.73 -22.11 5.83
CA ALA A 157 6.49 -21.04 6.48
C ALA A 157 6.98 -20.00 5.47
N LEU A 158 7.44 -20.43 4.29
CA LEU A 158 7.85 -19.52 3.23
C LEU A 158 6.68 -18.68 2.71
N PHE A 159 5.50 -19.29 2.49
CA PHE A 159 4.27 -18.56 2.15
C PHE A 159 3.92 -17.52 3.22
N MET A 160 3.99 -17.90 4.50
CA MET A 160 3.71 -17.00 5.61
C MET A 160 4.70 -15.82 5.64
N LEU A 161 5.98 -16.02 5.32
CA LEU A 161 6.95 -14.93 5.23
C LEU A 161 6.78 -14.05 3.97
N CYS A 162 6.05 -14.51 2.97
CA CYS A 162 5.81 -13.80 1.71
C CYS A 162 4.46 -13.06 1.72
N GLY A 163 4.05 -12.46 2.84
CA GLY A 163 2.78 -11.75 2.99
C GLY A 163 1.78 -12.44 3.93
N GLY A 164 1.84 -13.77 4.08
CA GLY A 164 0.86 -14.48 4.89
C GLY A 164 0.83 -14.04 6.37
N LEU A 165 1.97 -13.66 6.95
CA LEU A 165 2.06 -13.12 8.32
C LEU A 165 1.44 -11.72 8.44
N GLN A 166 1.42 -10.93 7.36
CA GLN A 166 0.85 -9.59 7.31
C GLN A 166 -0.68 -9.59 7.15
N TYR A 167 -1.24 -10.66 6.56
CA TYR A 167 -2.63 -10.69 6.12
C TYR A 167 -3.49 -11.80 6.75
N TRP A 168 -2.94 -12.70 7.58
CA TRP A 168 -3.74 -13.81 8.13
C TRP A 168 -4.77 -13.36 9.18
N ASP A 169 -4.46 -12.31 9.94
CA ASP A 169 -5.30 -11.76 11.01
C ASP A 169 -6.27 -10.69 10.52
N TRP A 170 -6.12 -10.22 9.29
CA TRP A 170 -7.01 -9.26 8.63
C TRP A 170 -8.41 -9.81 8.34
N GLY A 171 -9.42 -8.96 8.55
CA GLY A 171 -10.81 -9.17 8.15
C GLY A 171 -11.07 -9.04 6.65
N SER A 172 -10.14 -9.50 5.81
CA SER A 172 -10.11 -9.31 4.36
C SER A 172 -9.54 -10.57 3.66
N PRO A 173 -9.88 -10.86 2.38
CA PRO A 173 -9.70 -12.17 1.77
C PRO A 173 -8.31 -12.40 1.14
N GLU A 174 -7.33 -11.53 1.33
CA GLU A 174 -6.03 -11.57 0.66
C GLU A 174 -5.28 -12.85 0.97
N CYS A 175 -5.24 -13.25 2.25
CA CYS A 175 -4.60 -14.49 2.69
C CYS A 175 -5.34 -15.73 2.13
N LEU A 176 -6.67 -15.72 2.14
CA LEU A 176 -7.47 -16.76 1.48
C LEU A 176 -7.14 -16.85 -0.02
N SER A 177 -7.18 -15.73 -0.73
CA SER A 177 -6.97 -15.69 -2.19
C SER A 177 -5.55 -16.14 -2.56
N ALA A 178 -4.52 -15.67 -1.85
CA ALA A 178 -3.13 -16.07 -2.08
C ALA A 178 -2.91 -17.57 -1.78
N ALA A 179 -3.38 -18.07 -0.63
CA ALA A 179 -3.24 -19.47 -0.26
C ALA A 179 -3.99 -20.40 -1.22
N ALA A 180 -5.22 -20.03 -1.60
CA ALA A 180 -6.03 -20.78 -2.56
C ALA A 180 -5.40 -20.79 -3.96
N LEU A 181 -4.87 -19.66 -4.44
CA LEU A 181 -4.20 -19.58 -5.74
C LEU A 181 -2.92 -20.44 -5.77
N LEU A 182 -2.07 -20.35 -4.74
CA LEU A 182 -0.87 -21.18 -4.67
C LEU A 182 -1.22 -22.67 -4.58
N ALA A 183 -2.22 -23.04 -3.77
CA ALA A 183 -2.74 -24.40 -3.70
C ALA A 183 -3.28 -24.87 -5.06
N ALA A 184 -4.02 -24.02 -5.79
CA ALA A 184 -4.54 -24.32 -7.11
C ALA A 184 -3.43 -24.59 -8.13
N LEU A 185 -2.39 -23.74 -8.18
CA LEU A 185 -1.21 -23.94 -9.03
C LEU A 185 -0.55 -25.30 -8.76
N VAL A 186 -0.36 -25.64 -7.48
CA VAL A 186 0.24 -26.91 -7.04
C VAL A 186 -0.65 -28.10 -7.43
N LEU A 187 -1.93 -28.08 -7.07
CA LEU A 187 -2.86 -29.20 -7.27
C LEU A 187 -3.17 -29.45 -8.75
N TYR A 188 -3.30 -28.40 -9.57
CA TYR A 188 -3.56 -28.56 -11.00
C TYR A 188 -2.39 -29.26 -11.68
N CYS A 189 -1.17 -28.83 -11.37
CA CYS A 189 0.04 -29.39 -11.95
C CYS A 189 0.33 -30.80 -11.39
N ASP A 190 -0.04 -31.09 -10.13
CA ASP A 190 0.10 -32.42 -9.51
C ASP A 190 -1.09 -33.38 -9.81
N GLY A 191 -2.00 -32.98 -10.70
CA GLY A 191 -3.00 -33.87 -11.29
C GLY A 191 -4.32 -33.98 -10.55
N LEU A 192 -4.65 -33.02 -9.68
CA LEU A 192 -5.96 -32.85 -9.03
C LEU A 192 -6.66 -31.58 -9.58
N PRO A 193 -7.03 -31.54 -10.86
CA PRO A 193 -7.49 -30.31 -11.50
C PRO A 193 -8.82 -29.80 -10.93
N LEU A 194 -9.75 -30.67 -10.52
CA LEU A 194 -11.05 -30.24 -10.01
C LEU A 194 -10.91 -29.40 -8.73
N ALA A 195 -10.19 -29.92 -7.73
CA ALA A 195 -9.91 -29.18 -6.51
C ALA A 195 -9.17 -27.87 -6.81
N ALA A 196 -8.20 -27.90 -7.72
CA ALA A 196 -7.45 -26.71 -8.11
C ALA A 196 -8.33 -25.62 -8.73
N CYS A 197 -9.15 -25.96 -9.72
CA CYS A 197 -10.00 -24.99 -10.40
C CYS A 197 -11.13 -24.48 -9.50
N LEU A 198 -11.66 -25.30 -8.58
CA LEU A 198 -12.62 -24.85 -7.58
C LEU A 198 -11.98 -23.85 -6.60
N LEU A 199 -10.74 -24.09 -6.13
CA LEU A 199 -10.02 -23.15 -5.29
C LEU A 199 -9.70 -21.83 -6.01
N ALA A 200 -9.27 -21.90 -7.28
CA ALA A 200 -9.04 -20.70 -8.09
C ALA A 200 -10.36 -19.93 -8.33
N GLY A 201 -11.45 -20.63 -8.63
CA GLY A 201 -12.78 -20.05 -8.75
C GLY A 201 -13.22 -19.35 -7.47
N LEU A 202 -13.05 -20.00 -6.31
CA LEU A 202 -13.34 -19.45 -4.99
C LEU A 202 -12.51 -18.19 -4.70
N ALA A 203 -11.20 -18.23 -4.95
CA ALA A 203 -10.31 -17.09 -4.78
C ALA A 203 -10.70 -15.90 -5.68
N SER A 204 -11.18 -16.20 -6.90
CA SER A 204 -11.62 -15.19 -7.86
C SER A 204 -12.96 -14.54 -7.54
N LEU A 205 -13.74 -15.08 -6.58
CA LEU A 205 -14.95 -14.41 -6.10
C LEU A 205 -14.65 -13.08 -5.41
N GLN A 206 -13.45 -12.94 -4.84
CA GLN A 206 -13.01 -11.73 -4.14
C GLN A 206 -11.96 -10.95 -4.92
N ASN A 207 -11.06 -11.66 -5.61
CA ASN A 207 -10.02 -11.08 -6.43
C ASN A 207 -10.23 -11.54 -7.89
N PRO A 208 -11.11 -10.87 -8.68
CA PRO A 208 -11.58 -11.37 -9.97
C PRO A 208 -10.48 -11.71 -10.98
N THR A 209 -9.34 -11.01 -10.91
CA THR A 209 -8.19 -11.22 -11.79
C THR A 209 -7.62 -12.63 -11.68
N ILE A 210 -7.79 -13.31 -10.52
CA ILE A 210 -7.36 -14.69 -10.32
C ILE A 210 -8.01 -15.65 -11.34
N VAL A 211 -9.14 -15.30 -11.95
CA VAL A 211 -9.77 -16.09 -13.02
C VAL A 211 -8.82 -16.38 -14.19
N VAL A 212 -7.82 -15.52 -14.44
CA VAL A 212 -6.82 -15.75 -15.50
C VAL A 212 -6.03 -17.04 -15.26
N PHE A 213 -6.01 -17.58 -14.03
CA PHE A 213 -5.53 -18.92 -13.72
C PHE A 213 -6.12 -19.98 -14.66
N LEU A 214 -7.41 -19.90 -15.01
CA LEU A 214 -8.08 -20.88 -15.86
C LEU A 214 -7.48 -20.92 -17.28
N GLY A 215 -6.96 -19.79 -17.77
CA GLY A 215 -6.23 -19.73 -19.04
C GLY A 215 -4.77 -20.17 -18.93
N PHE A 216 -4.10 -19.84 -17.82
CA PHE A 216 -2.67 -20.11 -17.63
C PHE A 216 -2.37 -21.52 -17.11
N ALA A 217 -3.27 -22.15 -16.37
CA ALA A 217 -3.05 -23.49 -15.80
C ALA A 217 -2.76 -24.56 -16.88
N PRO A 218 -3.47 -24.60 -18.03
CA PRO A 218 -3.09 -25.44 -19.18
C PRO A 218 -1.67 -25.17 -19.69
N LEU A 219 -1.26 -23.90 -19.80
CA LEU A 219 0.05 -23.50 -20.30
C LEU A 219 1.18 -23.91 -19.34
N LEU A 220 0.97 -23.72 -18.04
CA LEU A 220 1.89 -24.18 -17.00
C LEU A 220 2.06 -25.70 -17.05
N ARG A 221 0.95 -26.43 -17.18
CA ARG A 221 0.97 -27.89 -17.33
C ARG A 221 1.72 -28.32 -18.59
N LEU A 222 1.50 -27.65 -19.71
CA LEU A 222 2.23 -27.89 -20.95
C LEU A 222 3.72 -27.69 -20.75
N CYS A 223 4.15 -26.59 -20.11
CA CYS A 223 5.56 -26.35 -19.79
C CYS A 223 6.18 -27.48 -18.98
N LEU A 224 5.44 -28.07 -18.04
CA LEU A 224 5.97 -29.12 -17.16
C LEU A 224 6.07 -30.50 -17.83
N HIS A 225 5.15 -30.81 -18.73
CA HIS A 225 5.01 -32.13 -19.35
C HIS A 225 5.47 -32.19 -20.81
N TYR A 226 5.86 -31.06 -21.41
CA TYR A 226 6.40 -31.03 -22.76
C TYR A 226 7.75 -31.75 -22.83
N GLU A 227 7.87 -32.70 -23.77
CA GLU A 227 9.11 -33.38 -24.10
C GLU A 227 9.71 -32.83 -25.40
N PRO A 228 10.94 -32.30 -25.38
CA PRO A 228 11.63 -31.84 -26.59
C PRO A 228 11.74 -32.96 -27.63
N GLY A 229 11.30 -32.68 -28.87
CA GLY A 229 11.37 -33.64 -29.98
C GLY A 229 10.09 -34.46 -30.22
N SER A 230 9.08 -34.33 -29.37
CA SER A 230 7.80 -35.07 -29.49
C SER A 230 6.86 -34.58 -30.61
N GLY A 231 7.22 -33.49 -31.32
CA GLY A 231 6.44 -32.90 -32.40
C GLY A 231 5.03 -32.43 -31.97
N TRP A 232 4.19 -32.10 -32.96
CA TRP A 232 2.79 -31.73 -32.74
C TRP A 232 1.95 -32.78 -31.99
N PRO A 233 2.10 -34.10 -32.24
CA PRO A 233 1.36 -35.13 -31.49
C PRO A 233 1.66 -35.11 -29.99
N GLY A 234 2.91 -34.88 -29.59
CA GLY A 234 3.29 -34.74 -28.18
C GLY A 234 2.67 -33.53 -27.50
N VAL A 235 2.58 -32.40 -28.22
CA VAL A 235 1.88 -31.19 -27.74
C VAL A 235 0.39 -31.48 -27.52
N LEU A 236 -0.27 -32.13 -28.49
CA LEU A 236 -1.70 -32.49 -28.37
C LEU A 236 -1.95 -33.51 -27.25
N ALA A 237 -1.01 -34.41 -26.99
CA ALA A 237 -1.07 -35.35 -25.88
C ALA A 237 -0.89 -34.66 -24.51
N ALA A 238 -0.11 -33.58 -24.47
CA ALA A 238 0.11 -32.78 -23.26
C ALA A 238 -1.05 -31.82 -22.93
N LEU A 239 -1.94 -31.54 -23.90
CA LEU A 239 -3.12 -30.70 -23.66
C LEU A 239 -4.09 -31.34 -22.64
N PRO A 240 -4.75 -30.53 -21.80
CA PRO A 240 -5.74 -31.01 -20.85
C PRO A 240 -6.92 -31.68 -21.56
N ARG A 241 -7.25 -32.94 -21.18
CA ARG A 241 -8.40 -33.69 -21.69
C ARG A 241 -9.38 -34.09 -20.57
N GLY A 242 -10.65 -34.26 -20.92
CA GLY A 242 -11.70 -34.79 -20.03
C GLY A 242 -11.81 -34.05 -18.70
N ARG A 243 -11.36 -34.70 -17.62
CA ARG A 243 -11.42 -34.17 -16.24
C ARG A 243 -10.82 -32.76 -16.05
N TYR A 244 -9.83 -32.38 -16.85
CA TYR A 244 -9.26 -31.03 -16.79
C TYR A 244 -10.20 -29.97 -17.37
N LEU A 245 -10.90 -30.28 -18.46
CA LEU A 245 -11.90 -29.38 -19.04
C LEU A 245 -13.10 -29.23 -18.12
N VAL A 246 -13.57 -30.34 -17.53
CA VAL A 246 -14.63 -30.32 -16.50
C VAL A 246 -14.20 -29.48 -15.30
N ALA A 247 -12.95 -29.62 -14.85
CA ALA A 247 -12.42 -28.81 -13.76
C ALA A 247 -12.37 -27.32 -14.11
N LEU A 248 -11.85 -26.96 -15.29
CA LEU A 248 -11.81 -25.57 -15.76
C LEU A 248 -13.23 -24.97 -15.84
N ALA A 249 -14.19 -25.74 -16.38
CA ALA A 249 -15.59 -25.34 -16.42
C ALA A 249 -16.19 -25.17 -15.01
N ALA A 250 -15.90 -26.07 -14.08
CA ALA A 250 -16.36 -25.96 -12.70
C ALA A 250 -15.76 -24.73 -11.99
N GLY A 251 -14.47 -24.45 -12.16
CA GLY A 251 -13.84 -23.24 -11.64
C GLY A 251 -14.42 -21.97 -12.25
N GLY A 252 -14.66 -21.98 -13.56
CA GLY A 252 -15.32 -20.88 -14.28
C GLY A 252 -16.76 -20.66 -13.82
N ALA A 253 -17.50 -21.73 -13.51
CA ALA A 253 -18.85 -21.65 -12.97
C ALA A 253 -18.86 -21.03 -11.56
N VAL A 254 -17.90 -21.37 -10.69
CA VAL A 254 -17.75 -20.72 -9.39
C VAL A 254 -17.42 -19.24 -9.56
N PHE A 255 -16.43 -18.89 -10.40
CA PHE A 255 -16.11 -17.49 -10.71
C PHE A 255 -17.35 -16.71 -11.18
N ALA A 256 -18.14 -17.30 -12.09
CA ALA A 256 -19.30 -16.66 -12.72
C ALA A 256 -20.38 -16.23 -11.72
N LEU A 257 -20.41 -16.77 -10.49
CA LEU A 257 -21.38 -16.37 -9.47
C LEU A 257 -21.32 -14.86 -9.17
N ALA A 258 -20.11 -14.29 -9.06
CA ALA A 258 -19.92 -12.87 -8.77
C ALA A 258 -20.43 -11.94 -9.90
N PRO A 259 -20.01 -12.10 -11.17
CA PRO A 259 -20.49 -11.26 -12.25
C PRO A 259 -21.98 -11.49 -12.57
N LEU A 260 -22.50 -12.72 -12.44
CA LEU A 260 -23.93 -12.97 -12.62
C LEU A 260 -24.77 -12.28 -11.54
N PHE A 261 -24.35 -12.32 -10.28
CA PHE A 261 -24.99 -11.56 -9.21
C PHE A 261 -24.93 -10.05 -9.48
N ASN A 262 -23.77 -9.53 -9.87
CA ASN A 262 -23.60 -8.11 -10.18
C ASN A 262 -24.47 -7.66 -11.37
N LEU A 263 -24.56 -8.47 -12.43
CA LEU A 263 -25.45 -8.20 -13.56
C LEU A 263 -26.91 -8.20 -13.13
N TRP A 264 -27.30 -9.16 -12.32
CA TRP A 264 -28.66 -9.28 -11.82
C TRP A 264 -29.04 -8.12 -10.89
N GLN A 265 -28.14 -7.68 -10.00
CA GLN A 265 -28.44 -6.71 -8.96
C GLN A 265 -28.15 -5.26 -9.35
N PHE A 266 -27.09 -5.01 -10.12
CA PHE A 266 -26.58 -3.67 -10.44
C PHE A 266 -26.54 -3.36 -11.94
N GLY A 267 -26.90 -4.33 -12.79
CA GLY A 267 -26.92 -4.16 -14.26
C GLY A 267 -25.53 -4.08 -14.91
N VAL A 268 -24.46 -4.37 -14.17
CA VAL A 268 -23.06 -4.36 -14.66
C VAL A 268 -22.32 -5.61 -14.18
N PRO A 269 -21.30 -6.11 -14.89
CA PRO A 269 -20.61 -7.34 -14.51
C PRO A 269 -19.74 -7.22 -13.25
N ASN A 270 -19.35 -6.00 -12.86
CA ASN A 270 -18.59 -5.76 -11.65
C ASN A 270 -18.83 -4.31 -11.19
N VAL A 271 -19.53 -4.15 -10.06
CA VAL A 271 -19.85 -2.83 -9.53
C VAL A 271 -18.61 -2.11 -8.99
N ILE A 272 -17.64 -2.83 -8.43
CA ILE A 272 -16.36 -2.26 -7.98
C ILE A 272 -15.62 -1.65 -9.16
N ALA A 273 -15.48 -2.39 -10.26
CA ALA A 273 -14.79 -1.89 -11.44
C ALA A 273 -15.48 -0.65 -12.05
N LYS A 274 -16.80 -0.53 -11.91
CA LYS A 274 -17.56 0.65 -12.36
C LYS A 274 -17.30 1.87 -11.48
N LEU A 275 -17.20 1.70 -10.16
CA LEU A 275 -17.17 2.80 -9.19
C LEU A 275 -15.76 3.17 -8.72
N PHE A 276 -14.85 2.20 -8.68
CA PHE A 276 -13.54 2.30 -8.03
C PHE A 276 -12.39 1.90 -8.96
N SER A 277 -12.61 1.92 -10.27
CA SER A 277 -11.54 1.70 -11.24
C SER A 277 -11.62 2.67 -12.42
N ASP A 278 -10.46 3.12 -12.87
CA ASP A 278 -10.28 3.95 -14.06
C ASP A 278 -9.19 3.31 -14.95
N PRO A 279 -9.56 2.78 -16.14
CA PRO A 279 -8.59 2.24 -17.10
C PRO A 279 -7.49 3.22 -17.51
N GLY A 280 -7.72 4.54 -17.42
CA GLY A 280 -6.73 5.58 -17.68
C GLY A 280 -5.56 5.58 -16.69
N LEU A 281 -5.68 4.88 -15.56
CA LEU A 281 -4.61 4.72 -14.57
C LEU A 281 -3.63 3.60 -14.92
N ILE A 282 -3.97 2.71 -15.87
CA ILE A 282 -3.11 1.62 -16.31
C ILE A 282 -1.91 2.22 -17.07
N ASN A 283 -0.74 2.26 -16.43
CA ASN A 283 0.48 2.81 -17.03
C ASN A 283 1.75 2.18 -16.43
N GLY A 284 2.89 2.54 -17.01
CA GLY A 284 4.21 2.07 -16.58
C GLY A 284 4.59 2.46 -15.16
N THR A 285 4.13 3.60 -14.65
CA THR A 285 4.39 4.05 -13.27
C THR A 285 3.71 3.12 -12.27
N ARG A 286 2.42 2.80 -12.46
CA ARG A 286 1.72 1.84 -11.59
C ARG A 286 2.24 0.42 -11.75
N LEU A 287 2.61 0.01 -12.96
CA LEU A 287 3.27 -1.28 -13.16
C LEU A 287 4.60 -1.36 -12.39
N HIS A 288 5.44 -0.32 -12.47
CA HIS A 288 6.68 -0.23 -11.69
C HIS A 288 6.37 -0.24 -10.20
N SER A 289 5.40 0.55 -9.75
CA SER A 289 5.01 0.63 -8.34
C SER A 289 4.56 -0.73 -7.80
N PHE A 290 3.75 -1.47 -8.57
CA PHE A 290 3.29 -2.81 -8.21
C PHE A 290 4.44 -3.78 -7.90
N TYR A 291 5.50 -3.75 -8.72
CA TYR A 291 6.60 -4.71 -8.59
C TYR A 291 7.77 -4.21 -7.73
N PHE A 292 8.11 -2.92 -7.82
CA PHE A 292 9.40 -2.39 -7.37
C PHE A 292 9.28 -1.18 -6.44
N ASP A 293 8.07 -0.74 -6.06
CA ASP A 293 7.94 0.32 -5.05
C ASP A 293 8.56 -0.13 -3.73
N LEU A 294 9.42 0.69 -3.15
CA LEU A 294 10.10 0.36 -1.89
C LEU A 294 9.21 0.54 -0.66
N ASN A 295 8.01 1.10 -0.82
CA ASN A 295 7.04 1.24 0.26
C ASN A 295 6.08 0.05 0.31
N GLN A 296 5.64 -0.45 -0.85
CA GLN A 296 4.60 -1.48 -0.92
C GLN A 296 4.68 -2.43 -2.13
N GLY A 297 5.73 -2.37 -2.95
CA GLY A 297 5.84 -3.23 -4.13
C GLY A 297 6.10 -4.70 -3.76
N MET A 298 5.88 -5.59 -4.73
CA MET A 298 6.18 -7.03 -4.61
C MET A 298 7.63 -7.32 -4.17
N LEU A 299 8.58 -6.42 -4.49
CA LEU A 299 9.97 -6.49 -4.04
C LEU A 299 10.11 -6.52 -2.51
N ILE A 300 9.18 -5.89 -1.78
CA ILE A 300 9.13 -5.96 -0.31
C ILE A 300 8.61 -7.33 0.14
N GLY A 301 7.63 -7.86 -0.59
CA GLY A 301 6.95 -9.10 -0.25
C GLY A 301 7.70 -10.38 -0.57
N ILE A 302 8.47 -10.44 -1.65
CA ILE A 302 9.13 -11.69 -2.09
C ILE A 302 10.60 -11.56 -2.56
N PRO A 303 11.46 -10.73 -1.93
CA PRO A 303 12.82 -10.52 -2.41
C PRO A 303 13.67 -11.81 -2.37
N GLY A 304 13.47 -12.64 -1.33
CA GLY A 304 14.15 -13.92 -1.19
C GLY A 304 13.76 -14.91 -2.28
N ILE A 305 12.50 -14.89 -2.72
CA ILE A 305 11.99 -15.78 -3.77
C ILE A 305 12.57 -15.40 -5.13
N TRP A 306 12.60 -14.11 -5.47
CA TRP A 306 13.24 -13.65 -6.71
C TRP A 306 14.72 -14.00 -6.73
N ALA A 307 15.45 -13.76 -5.64
CA ALA A 307 16.83 -14.19 -5.50
C ALA A 307 16.97 -15.72 -5.69
N ALA A 308 16.09 -16.52 -5.09
CA ALA A 308 16.08 -17.98 -5.25
C ALA A 308 15.86 -18.42 -6.70
N LEU A 309 14.90 -17.82 -7.40
CA LEU A 309 14.57 -18.15 -8.78
C LEU A 309 15.71 -17.80 -9.75
N LEU A 310 16.45 -16.72 -9.47
CA LEU A 310 17.62 -16.29 -10.22
C LEU A 310 18.88 -17.14 -9.90
N LEU A 311 19.10 -17.53 -8.64
CA LEU A 311 20.35 -18.16 -8.20
C LEU A 311 20.30 -19.70 -8.19
N LEU A 312 19.18 -20.31 -7.77
CA LEU A 312 19.07 -21.76 -7.56
C LEU A 312 18.59 -22.54 -8.80
N GLY A 313 18.18 -21.84 -9.86
CA GLY A 313 17.55 -22.46 -11.03
C GLY A 313 18.48 -23.19 -12.01
N TRP A 314 19.79 -22.89 -11.99
CA TRP A 314 20.60 -23.05 -13.21
C TRP A 314 21.83 -23.95 -13.09
N ARG A 315 22.41 -24.12 -11.89
CA ARG A 315 23.68 -24.85 -11.73
C ARG A 315 23.46 -26.37 -11.75
N GLY A 316 24.28 -27.08 -12.52
CA GLY A 316 24.33 -28.55 -12.54
C GLY A 316 23.13 -29.26 -13.20
N ARG A 317 22.21 -28.54 -13.86
CA ARG A 317 21.05 -29.15 -14.53
C ARG A 317 21.26 -29.34 -16.04
N PRO A 318 20.75 -30.44 -16.63
CA PRO A 318 20.76 -30.64 -18.08
C PRO A 318 20.13 -29.46 -18.84
N ARG A 319 20.58 -29.21 -20.08
CA ARG A 319 20.09 -28.10 -20.92
C ARG A 319 18.57 -28.13 -21.10
N ALA A 320 17.99 -29.29 -21.37
CA ALA A 320 16.54 -29.46 -21.55
C ALA A 320 15.75 -29.04 -20.30
N GLU A 321 16.22 -29.42 -19.11
CA GLU A 321 15.56 -29.05 -17.85
C GLU A 321 15.67 -27.56 -17.56
N ARG A 322 16.82 -26.93 -17.88
CA ARG A 322 17.00 -25.47 -17.76
C ARG A 322 16.04 -24.72 -18.68
N GLN A 323 15.90 -25.15 -19.93
CA GLN A 323 14.96 -24.56 -20.89
C GLN A 323 13.52 -24.68 -20.40
N ARG A 324 13.13 -25.85 -19.87
CA ARG A 324 11.81 -26.06 -19.28
C ARG A 324 11.55 -25.14 -18.08
N ASN A 325 12.53 -25.00 -17.19
CA ASN A 325 12.44 -24.14 -16.02
C ASN A 325 12.38 -22.64 -16.38
N LEU A 326 13.06 -22.24 -17.46
CA LEU A 326 12.98 -20.88 -18.01
C LEU A 326 11.60 -20.62 -18.61
N ALA A 327 11.08 -21.54 -19.41
CA ALA A 327 9.73 -21.45 -19.98
C ALA A 327 8.67 -21.35 -18.87
N LEU A 328 8.77 -22.19 -17.83
CA LEU A 328 7.89 -22.13 -16.67
C LEU A 328 7.95 -20.76 -15.98
N LEU A 329 9.16 -20.23 -15.74
CA LEU A 329 9.33 -18.92 -15.11
C LEU A 329 8.78 -17.79 -16.00
N ALA A 330 8.98 -17.87 -17.32
CA ALA A 330 8.42 -16.91 -18.26
C ALA A 330 6.89 -16.92 -18.23
N VAL A 331 6.26 -18.10 -18.28
CA VAL A 331 4.80 -18.23 -18.16
C VAL A 331 4.30 -17.73 -16.81
N CYS A 332 4.98 -18.03 -15.71
CA CYS A 332 4.67 -17.48 -14.38
C CYS A 332 4.80 -15.95 -14.32
N THR A 333 5.79 -15.38 -15.00
CA THR A 333 5.98 -13.92 -15.08
C THR A 333 4.84 -13.27 -15.86
N VAL A 334 4.48 -13.82 -17.02
CA VAL A 334 3.33 -13.35 -17.81
C VAL A 334 2.02 -13.55 -17.03
N PHE A 335 1.89 -14.64 -16.28
CA PHE A 335 0.75 -14.88 -15.40
C PHE A 335 0.64 -13.81 -14.31
N SER A 336 1.75 -13.47 -13.63
CA SER A 336 1.80 -12.36 -12.66
C SER A 336 1.42 -11.03 -13.30
N LEU A 337 1.86 -10.76 -14.53
CA LEU A 337 1.48 -9.55 -15.26
C LEU A 337 -0.02 -9.51 -15.58
N ALA A 338 -0.59 -10.63 -16.02
CA ALA A 338 -2.03 -10.76 -16.28
C ALA A 338 -2.86 -10.57 -14.99
N LEU A 339 -2.35 -11.03 -13.86
CA LEU A 339 -2.89 -10.82 -12.52
C LEU A 339 -2.86 -9.34 -12.12
N ALA A 340 -1.73 -8.66 -12.37
CA ALA A 340 -1.51 -7.25 -11.98
C ALA A 340 -2.30 -6.25 -12.85
N LEU A 341 -2.46 -6.53 -14.15
CA LEU A 341 -2.94 -5.53 -15.11
C LEU A 341 -4.28 -4.88 -14.73
N PRO A 342 -5.33 -5.63 -14.34
CA PRO A 342 -6.60 -5.00 -13.94
C PRO A 342 -6.51 -4.28 -12.59
N ALA A 343 -5.62 -4.71 -11.70
CA ALA A 343 -5.40 -4.03 -10.43
C ALA A 343 -4.83 -2.62 -10.64
N LEU A 344 -4.02 -2.40 -11.69
CA LEU A 344 -3.45 -1.08 -12.01
C LEU A 344 -4.51 0.02 -12.23
N ALA A 345 -5.77 -0.36 -12.50
CA ALA A 345 -6.88 0.57 -12.70
C ALA A 345 -7.52 1.07 -11.39
N VAL A 346 -7.22 0.50 -10.22
CA VAL A 346 -7.91 0.81 -8.95
C VAL A 346 -7.69 2.27 -8.53
N LEU A 347 -8.72 2.99 -8.11
CA LEU A 347 -8.59 4.41 -7.74
C LEU A 347 -7.67 4.63 -6.53
N ASN A 348 -7.85 3.87 -5.44
CA ASN A 348 -7.00 3.90 -4.24
C ASN A 348 -5.80 2.95 -4.42
N TRP A 349 -4.64 3.51 -4.74
CA TRP A 349 -3.41 2.77 -4.95
C TRP A 349 -2.64 2.51 -3.65
N ASN A 350 -2.75 3.38 -2.64
CA ASN A 350 -2.15 3.18 -1.32
C ASN A 350 -3.12 2.46 -0.36
N SER A 351 -3.54 1.26 -0.79
CA SER A 351 -4.68 0.45 -0.28
C SER A 351 -4.60 -0.06 1.17
N ALA A 352 -4.32 0.78 2.16
CA ALA A 352 -4.23 0.42 3.59
C ALA A 352 -3.32 -0.79 3.92
N ALA A 353 -2.39 -1.14 3.03
CA ALA A 353 -1.61 -2.37 3.08
C ALA A 353 -0.63 -2.42 4.26
N THR A 354 -0.45 -3.61 4.85
CA THR A 354 0.61 -3.88 5.83
C THR A 354 1.81 -4.47 5.10
N GLY A 355 2.87 -3.69 4.89
CA GLY A 355 4.05 -4.11 4.17
C GLY A 355 3.88 -4.07 2.65
N GLU A 356 3.80 -5.23 1.99
CA GLU A 356 3.55 -5.30 0.54
C GLU A 356 2.07 -5.02 0.23
N MET A 357 1.79 -4.48 -0.95
CA MET A 357 0.44 -4.22 -1.44
C MET A 357 -0.37 -5.51 -1.53
N ARG A 358 -1.64 -5.44 -1.15
CA ARG A 358 -2.60 -6.56 -1.18
C ARG A 358 -2.60 -7.33 -2.49
N TYR A 359 -2.55 -6.60 -3.61
CA TYR A 359 -2.56 -7.18 -4.96
C TYR A 359 -1.24 -7.85 -5.33
N ALA A 360 -0.13 -7.31 -4.84
CA ALA A 360 1.19 -7.90 -5.02
C ALA A 360 1.30 -9.24 -4.26
N PHE A 361 0.71 -9.34 -3.07
CA PHE A 361 0.77 -10.56 -2.26
C PHE A 361 0.22 -11.79 -2.99
N TRP A 362 -1.04 -11.74 -3.47
CA TRP A 362 -1.59 -12.91 -4.19
C TRP A 362 -0.93 -13.11 -5.56
N ALA A 363 -0.53 -12.05 -6.27
CA ALA A 363 0.24 -12.18 -7.51
C ALA A 363 1.62 -12.85 -7.28
N GLY A 364 2.23 -12.63 -6.12
CA GLY A 364 3.50 -13.25 -5.70
C GLY A 364 3.45 -14.78 -5.65
N SER A 365 2.25 -15.36 -5.50
CA SER A 365 2.03 -16.81 -5.59
C SER A 365 2.50 -17.40 -6.93
N ALA A 366 2.45 -16.62 -8.02
CA ALA A 366 2.96 -17.02 -9.33
C ALA A 366 4.47 -17.27 -9.32
N PHE A 367 5.25 -16.65 -8.43
CA PHE A 367 6.69 -16.84 -8.27
C PHE A 367 7.04 -17.88 -7.19
N LEU A 368 6.24 -18.01 -6.13
CA LEU A 368 6.41 -19.09 -5.16
C LEU A 368 6.24 -20.47 -5.82
N PHE A 369 5.25 -20.62 -6.69
CA PHE A 369 4.96 -21.87 -7.37
C PHE A 369 6.17 -22.49 -8.11
N PRO A 370 6.85 -21.80 -9.07
CA PRO A 370 7.98 -22.39 -9.78
C PRO A 370 9.17 -22.69 -8.86
N LEU A 371 9.37 -21.95 -7.77
CA LEU A 371 10.39 -22.27 -6.77
C LEU A 371 10.05 -23.60 -6.07
N LEU A 372 8.86 -23.73 -5.51
CA LEU A 372 8.40 -24.93 -4.82
C LEU A 372 8.40 -26.16 -5.75
N TRP A 373 7.98 -25.97 -7.00
CA TRP A 373 8.00 -27.03 -8.01
C TRP A 373 9.43 -27.50 -8.33
N ARG A 374 10.39 -26.58 -8.42
CA ARG A 374 11.80 -26.93 -8.61
C ARG A 374 12.39 -27.68 -7.42
N LEU A 375 12.02 -27.28 -6.20
CA LEU A 375 12.47 -27.91 -4.95
C LEU A 375 11.91 -29.33 -4.75
N ARG A 376 10.76 -29.65 -5.37
CA ARG A 376 10.20 -31.01 -5.38
C ARG A 376 11.16 -32.01 -6.03
N ALA A 377 11.82 -31.62 -7.12
CA ALA A 377 12.71 -32.51 -7.86
C ALA A 377 13.99 -32.87 -7.10
N TRP A 378 14.28 -32.19 -5.98
CA TRP A 378 15.54 -32.37 -5.26
C TRP A 378 15.41 -33.40 -4.14
N PRO A 379 16.19 -34.49 -4.20
CA PRO A 379 16.18 -35.52 -3.15
C PRO A 379 16.53 -34.90 -1.79
N ARG A 380 17.60 -34.10 -1.77
CA ARG A 380 18.06 -33.33 -0.61
C ARG A 380 18.01 -31.85 -0.93
N TRP A 381 17.49 -31.09 0.01
CA TRP A 381 17.39 -29.64 -0.09
C TRP A 381 18.75 -28.99 0.20
N PRO A 382 19.10 -27.92 -0.52
CA PRO A 382 20.37 -27.24 -0.30
C PRO A 382 20.20 -26.33 0.93
N VAL A 383 20.50 -26.86 2.11
CA VAL A 383 20.14 -26.21 3.37
C VAL A 383 20.71 -24.79 3.46
N ALA A 384 21.98 -24.58 3.11
CA ALA A 384 22.62 -23.27 3.19
C ALA A 384 21.93 -22.17 2.35
N PRO A 385 21.74 -22.32 1.01
CA PRO A 385 21.06 -21.29 0.24
C PRO A 385 19.57 -21.17 0.58
N LEU A 386 18.90 -22.25 0.99
CA LEU A 386 17.53 -22.12 1.49
C LEU A 386 17.48 -21.30 2.78
N LEU A 387 18.38 -21.55 3.73
CA LEU A 387 18.50 -20.76 4.94
C LEU A 387 18.75 -19.28 4.60
N ALA A 388 19.63 -18.99 3.63
CA ALA A 388 19.84 -17.62 3.16
C ALA A 388 18.56 -16.99 2.59
N ILE A 389 17.76 -17.75 1.82
CA ILE A 389 16.46 -17.27 1.31
C ILE A 389 15.49 -17.00 2.46
N PHE A 390 15.39 -17.90 3.43
CA PHE A 390 14.54 -17.71 4.62
C PHE A 390 14.98 -16.50 5.44
N LEU A 391 16.29 -16.25 5.57
CA LEU A 391 16.82 -15.09 6.27
C LEU A 391 16.49 -13.78 5.54
N VAL A 392 16.76 -13.71 4.23
CA VAL A 392 16.43 -12.53 3.40
C VAL A 392 14.93 -12.26 3.46
N GLN A 393 14.12 -13.30 3.30
CA GLN A 393 12.67 -13.18 3.35
C GLN A 393 12.20 -12.75 4.74
N GLY A 394 12.73 -13.34 5.81
CA GLY A 394 12.39 -13.00 7.19
C GLY A 394 12.77 -11.58 7.57
N VAL A 395 13.91 -11.06 7.11
CA VAL A 395 14.29 -9.65 7.29
C VAL A 395 13.32 -8.72 6.58
N ALA A 396 12.93 -9.05 5.34
CA ALA A 396 11.94 -8.28 4.59
C ALA A 396 10.57 -8.28 5.29
N THR A 397 10.09 -9.45 5.73
CA THR A 397 8.87 -9.59 6.54
C THR A 397 8.92 -8.75 7.81
N TRP A 398 10.04 -8.80 8.54
CA TRP A 398 10.22 -8.07 9.78
C TRP A 398 10.21 -6.55 9.56
N GLN A 399 10.89 -6.07 8.52
CA GLN A 399 10.88 -4.66 8.15
C GLN A 399 9.48 -4.20 7.73
N ALA A 400 8.73 -5.04 7.00
CA ALA A 400 7.34 -4.79 6.59
C ALA A 400 6.36 -4.63 7.77
N PHE A 401 6.66 -5.17 8.95
CA PHE A 401 5.89 -4.93 10.17
C PHE A 401 6.21 -3.61 10.87
N GLY A 402 7.33 -2.96 10.51
CA GLY A 402 7.82 -1.77 11.18
C GLY A 402 7.16 -0.46 10.72
N TYR A 403 6.23 -0.50 9.77
CA TYR A 403 5.55 0.68 9.23
C TYR A 403 4.13 0.32 8.78
N ASN A 404 3.27 1.33 8.66
CA ASN A 404 1.91 1.19 8.12
C ASN A 404 1.80 1.90 6.76
N TYR A 405 0.61 1.84 6.17
CA TYR A 405 0.35 2.38 4.84
C TYR A 405 0.44 3.92 4.73
N VAL A 406 0.38 4.67 5.83
CA VAL A 406 0.57 6.14 5.87
C VAL A 406 1.99 6.53 6.32
N HIS A 407 2.91 5.58 6.40
CA HIS A 407 4.33 5.86 6.64
C HIS A 407 5.20 5.34 5.50
N LEU A 408 6.26 6.10 5.19
CA LEU A 408 7.31 5.64 4.29
C LEU A 408 8.00 4.43 4.91
N SER A 409 8.39 3.46 4.07
CA SER A 409 9.23 2.37 4.58
C SER A 409 10.60 2.92 4.99
N PRO A 410 11.28 2.33 6.00
CA PRO A 410 12.61 2.78 6.42
C PRO A 410 13.62 2.89 5.26
N LEU A 411 13.59 1.93 4.32
CA LEU A 411 14.47 1.95 3.16
C LEU A 411 14.12 3.08 2.18
N SER A 412 12.83 3.30 1.94
CA SER A 412 12.33 4.38 1.08
C SER A 412 12.71 5.75 1.65
N ALA A 413 12.47 5.98 2.94
CA ALA A 413 12.84 7.21 3.63
C ALA A 413 14.35 7.46 3.58
N TRP A 414 15.16 6.45 3.90
CA TRP A 414 16.63 6.54 3.87
C TRP A 414 17.17 6.88 2.47
N LEU A 415 16.60 6.28 1.42
CA LEU A 415 16.97 6.57 0.04
C LEU A 415 16.50 7.95 -0.41
N MET A 416 15.30 8.39 -0.03
CA MET A 416 14.81 9.73 -0.38
C MET A 416 15.64 10.84 0.28
N GLU A 417 16.15 10.60 1.48
CA GLU A 417 17.03 11.52 2.20
C GLU A 417 18.40 11.67 1.51
N ARG A 418 18.99 10.58 1.01
CA ARG A 418 20.37 10.59 0.46
C ARG A 418 20.44 10.69 -1.06
N HIS A 419 19.49 10.07 -1.74
CA HIS A 419 19.42 9.92 -3.19
C HIS A 419 17.97 10.10 -3.68
N PRO A 420 17.37 11.30 -3.51
CA PRO A 420 15.94 11.55 -3.80
C PRO A 420 15.51 11.13 -5.21
N ALA A 421 16.40 11.25 -6.19
CA ALA A 421 16.13 10.87 -7.58
C ALA A 421 15.94 9.36 -7.80
N TRP A 422 16.38 8.50 -6.89
CA TRP A 422 16.31 7.04 -7.05
C TRP A 422 14.96 6.45 -6.68
N VAL A 423 14.17 7.17 -5.89
CA VAL A 423 12.87 6.69 -5.38
C VAL A 423 11.80 7.71 -5.73
N ASN A 424 11.08 7.46 -6.82
CA ASN A 424 9.93 8.25 -7.25
C ASN A 424 8.70 7.34 -7.21
N PRO A 425 8.05 7.16 -6.05
CA PRO A 425 6.90 6.27 -5.94
C PRO A 425 5.72 6.85 -6.72
N GLU A 426 4.62 6.11 -6.76
CA GLU A 426 3.37 6.65 -7.32
C GLU A 426 2.94 7.91 -6.49
N PRO A 427 2.42 8.99 -7.12
CA PRO A 427 2.14 10.27 -6.45
C PRO A 427 1.28 10.17 -5.18
N GLU A 428 0.25 9.32 -5.18
CA GLU A 428 -0.63 9.05 -4.04
C GLU A 428 0.18 8.47 -2.88
N ILE A 429 1.02 7.47 -3.16
CA ILE A 429 1.91 6.83 -2.17
C ILE A 429 2.84 7.87 -1.54
N PHE A 430 3.44 8.76 -2.34
CA PHE A 430 4.31 9.81 -1.81
C PHE A 430 3.54 10.77 -0.93
N ALA A 431 2.41 11.27 -1.43
CA ALA A 431 1.63 12.30 -0.75
C ALA A 431 1.13 11.80 0.61
N GLU A 432 0.44 10.67 0.63
CA GLU A 432 -0.19 10.15 1.84
C GLU A 432 0.83 9.71 2.88
N ARG A 433 1.90 9.00 2.46
CA ARG A 433 2.92 8.50 3.40
C ARG A 433 3.82 9.58 3.97
N ASN A 434 3.99 10.67 3.24
CA ASN A 434 4.77 11.81 3.69
C ASN A 434 3.96 12.77 4.55
N THR A 435 2.65 12.87 4.32
CA THR A 435 1.75 13.71 5.14
C THR A 435 1.09 12.96 6.29
N HIS A 436 1.33 11.64 6.39
CA HIS A 436 0.70 10.75 7.37
C HIS A 436 -0.83 10.81 7.34
N ASN A 437 -1.38 11.01 6.15
CA ASN A 437 -2.81 11.24 5.96
C ASN A 437 -3.30 10.52 4.70
N ASP A 438 -4.35 9.73 4.84
CA ASP A 438 -5.05 9.06 3.74
C ASP A 438 -6.09 10.04 3.18
N ALA A 439 -5.69 10.76 2.13
CA ALA A 439 -6.50 11.83 1.56
C ALA A 439 -6.31 11.94 0.05
N MET A 440 -7.37 12.35 -0.64
CA MET A 440 -7.33 12.57 -2.08
C MET A 440 -6.28 13.64 -2.44
N LEU A 441 -5.33 13.25 -3.29
CA LEU A 441 -4.32 14.14 -3.83
C LEU A 441 -4.91 15.02 -4.93
N LEU A 442 -5.03 16.33 -4.66
CA LEU A 442 -5.60 17.31 -5.58
C LEU A 442 -4.50 18.00 -6.41
N PRO A 443 -4.72 18.31 -7.70
CA PRO A 443 -3.68 18.88 -8.56
C PRO A 443 -3.06 20.20 -8.09
N GLU A 444 -3.80 21.00 -7.33
CA GLU A 444 -3.34 22.26 -6.72
C GLU A 444 -2.38 22.08 -5.53
N GLN A 445 -2.29 20.87 -4.98
CA GLN A 445 -1.43 20.60 -3.84
C GLN A 445 0.04 20.47 -4.25
N VAL A 446 0.92 20.88 -3.34
CA VAL A 446 2.36 20.69 -3.44
C VAL A 446 2.81 19.95 -2.19
N VAL A 447 3.40 18.77 -2.35
CA VAL A 447 3.83 17.94 -1.22
C VAL A 447 5.34 17.85 -1.22
N ALA A 448 5.98 18.05 -0.08
CA ALA A 448 7.43 17.82 0.00
C ALA A 448 7.83 16.98 1.17
N LEU A 449 8.93 16.26 0.96
CA LEU A 449 9.51 15.33 1.89
C LEU A 449 9.77 15.99 3.25
N SER A 450 9.07 15.50 4.27
CA SER A 450 9.17 15.97 5.66
C SER A 450 10.18 15.12 6.43
N VAL A 451 11.44 15.05 5.95
CA VAL A 451 12.53 14.32 6.62
C VAL A 451 13.60 15.30 7.05
N ASP A 452 14.17 15.10 8.25
CA ASP A 452 15.29 15.89 8.75
C ASP A 452 16.49 15.82 7.80
N GLY A 453 16.71 16.87 7.00
CA GLY A 453 17.86 16.96 6.12
C GLY A 453 17.71 17.96 4.98
N PRO A 454 18.79 18.26 4.25
CA PRO A 454 18.78 19.20 3.12
C PRO A 454 18.12 18.65 1.85
N SER A 455 17.61 17.42 1.86
CA SER A 455 17.02 16.79 0.66
C SER A 455 15.62 17.33 0.38
N GLN A 456 15.55 18.28 -0.54
CA GLN A 456 14.28 18.78 -1.06
C GLN A 456 13.77 17.80 -2.13
N LYS A 457 12.81 16.95 -1.78
CA LYS A 457 12.01 16.20 -2.74
C LYS A 457 10.59 16.74 -2.72
N ILE A 458 10.14 17.30 -3.85
CA ILE A 458 8.85 17.96 -3.97
C ILE A 458 8.02 17.26 -5.05
N LEU A 459 6.74 17.04 -4.79
CA LEU A 459 5.74 16.54 -5.71
C LEU A 459 4.78 17.68 -6.05
N TYR A 460 4.54 17.90 -7.34
CA TYR A 460 3.58 18.89 -7.84
C TYR A 460 2.93 18.43 -9.14
N ASN A 461 1.75 18.99 -9.46
CA ASN A 461 1.09 18.74 -10.74
C ASN A 461 1.35 19.89 -11.72
N ARG A 462 1.60 19.56 -13.00
CA ARG A 462 1.76 20.55 -14.07
C ARG A 462 0.51 21.40 -14.33
N SER A 463 -0.68 20.92 -13.99
CA SER A 463 -1.90 21.72 -14.14
C SER A 463 -2.01 22.83 -13.09
N ASN A 464 -1.18 22.81 -12.04
CA ASN A 464 -1.11 23.88 -11.07
C ASN A 464 -0.40 25.09 -11.68
N THR A 465 -1.18 26.04 -12.19
CA THR A 465 -0.66 27.28 -12.79
C THR A 465 0.03 28.20 -11.78
N ALA A 466 -0.23 28.03 -10.48
CA ALA A 466 0.41 28.79 -9.41
C ALA A 466 1.78 28.22 -8.99
N ILE A 467 2.22 27.07 -9.51
CA ILE A 467 3.42 26.39 -9.01
C ILE A 467 4.69 27.25 -9.05
N GLY A 468 4.85 28.07 -10.10
CA GLY A 468 5.95 29.02 -10.20
C GLY A 468 5.92 30.04 -9.06
N ALA A 469 4.76 30.65 -8.82
CA ALA A 469 4.59 31.59 -7.73
C ALA A 469 4.81 30.96 -6.35
N LEU A 470 4.33 29.73 -6.15
CA LEU A 470 4.48 29.02 -4.88
C LEU A 470 5.94 28.66 -4.59
N LEU A 471 6.61 28.00 -5.53
CA LEU A 471 7.96 27.52 -5.30
C LEU A 471 9.03 28.61 -5.48
N CYS A 472 8.80 29.57 -6.36
CA CYS A 472 9.77 30.60 -6.74
C CYS A 472 9.41 32.03 -6.29
N GLY A 473 8.21 32.27 -5.76
CA GLY A 473 7.72 33.61 -5.44
C GLY A 473 6.97 34.27 -6.60
N ALA A 474 6.14 35.27 -6.28
CA ALA A 474 5.30 35.97 -7.26
C ALA A 474 6.14 36.56 -8.41
N GLY A 475 5.67 36.37 -9.65
CA GLY A 475 6.38 36.84 -10.86
C GLY A 475 7.50 35.91 -11.35
N ASN A 476 7.94 34.94 -10.55
CA ASN A 476 8.98 33.99 -10.93
C ASN A 476 8.39 32.69 -11.47
N THR A 477 9.18 32.00 -12.29
CA THR A 477 8.83 30.69 -12.86
C THR A 477 9.86 29.65 -12.45
N LEU A 478 9.46 28.38 -12.44
CA LEU A 478 10.41 27.28 -12.26
C LEU A 478 11.36 27.24 -13.45
N ALA A 479 12.66 27.15 -13.18
CA ALA A 479 13.66 26.89 -14.20
C ALA A 479 13.58 25.41 -14.61
N GLU A 480 12.69 25.06 -15.54
CA GLU A 480 12.42 23.65 -15.89
C GLU A 480 13.69 22.90 -16.34
N GLU A 481 14.63 23.59 -16.99
CA GLU A 481 15.88 23.02 -17.48
C GLU A 481 16.94 22.82 -16.38
N ASP A 482 16.98 23.70 -15.38
CA ASP A 482 17.93 23.64 -14.26
C ASP A 482 17.45 22.69 -13.14
N ASN A 483 16.14 22.46 -13.05
CA ASN A 483 15.56 21.57 -12.05
C ASN A 483 15.67 20.10 -12.45
N ARG A 484 16.13 19.26 -11.50
CA ARG A 484 16.15 17.81 -11.65
C ARG A 484 14.74 17.24 -11.50
N THR A 485 13.98 17.27 -12.58
CA THR A 485 12.60 16.78 -12.59
C THR A 485 12.52 15.31 -13.00
N SER A 486 11.55 14.59 -12.44
CA SER A 486 11.20 13.24 -12.87
C SER A 486 9.71 13.18 -13.10
N HIS A 487 9.31 12.74 -14.29
CA HIS A 487 7.91 12.64 -14.68
C HIS A 487 7.25 11.44 -14.01
N SER A 488 6.00 11.65 -13.58
CA SER A 488 5.11 10.60 -13.10
C SER A 488 3.82 10.60 -13.94
N MET A 489 2.78 9.92 -13.47
CA MET A 489 1.50 9.83 -14.17
C MET A 489 0.61 11.07 -14.00
N ARG A 490 -0.34 11.27 -14.92
CA ARG A 490 -1.38 12.31 -14.86
C ARG A 490 -0.85 13.74 -14.60
N GLY A 491 0.30 14.07 -15.17
CA GLY A 491 0.90 15.41 -15.04
C GLY A 491 1.63 15.66 -13.72
N TRP A 492 1.71 14.68 -12.82
CA TRP A 492 2.53 14.76 -11.62
C TRP A 492 4.02 14.71 -11.95
N ARG A 493 4.81 15.51 -11.24
CA ARG A 493 6.26 15.60 -11.36
C ARG A 493 6.92 15.63 -9.98
N TYR A 494 8.05 14.95 -9.88
CA TYR A 494 8.97 15.09 -8.76
C TYR A 494 10.06 16.10 -9.11
N LEU A 495 10.38 17.00 -8.19
CA LEU A 495 11.58 17.81 -8.19
C LEU A 495 12.54 17.18 -7.17
N ASN A 496 13.68 16.68 -7.66
CA ASN A 496 14.65 15.88 -6.91
C ASN A 496 15.90 16.70 -6.62
N GLY A 497 15.82 17.62 -5.67
CA GLY A 497 16.90 18.51 -5.26
C GLY A 497 16.43 19.93 -4.98
N PRO A 498 17.37 20.89 -4.83
CA PRO A 498 17.04 22.29 -4.65
C PRO A 498 16.19 22.84 -5.80
N VAL A 499 15.25 23.73 -5.47
CA VAL A 499 14.43 24.44 -6.47
C VAL A 499 15.26 25.53 -7.14
N HIS A 500 15.29 25.51 -8.47
CA HIS A 500 15.86 26.54 -9.32
C HIS A 500 14.75 27.34 -10.02
N CYS A 501 14.93 28.66 -10.11
CA CYS A 501 13.91 29.58 -10.59
C CYS A 501 14.46 30.51 -11.68
N HIS A 502 13.60 30.95 -12.60
CA HIS A 502 13.86 32.06 -13.51
C HIS A 502 13.09 33.29 -13.05
N ASN A 503 13.76 34.43 -13.02
CA ASN A 503 13.13 35.68 -12.63
C ASN A 503 12.29 36.23 -13.78
N GLY A 504 11.03 36.55 -13.49
CA GLY A 504 10.22 37.35 -14.39
C GLY A 504 10.57 38.82 -14.22
N ALA A 505 11.48 39.35 -15.05
CA ALA A 505 11.73 40.78 -15.31
C ALA A 505 11.79 41.80 -14.13
N GLY A 506 11.84 41.39 -12.87
CA GLY A 506 11.92 42.29 -11.72
C GLY A 506 12.50 41.60 -10.49
N ASN A 507 13.39 42.31 -9.79
CA ASN A 507 13.79 42.00 -8.41
C ASN A 507 12.62 42.30 -7.47
N ALA A 508 11.51 41.59 -7.62
CA ALA A 508 10.36 41.75 -6.75
C ALA A 508 10.63 41.03 -5.43
N ASP A 509 10.40 41.73 -4.33
CA ASP A 509 10.43 41.17 -2.98
C ASP A 509 9.60 39.89 -2.91
N ARG A 510 10.19 38.79 -2.43
CA ARG A 510 9.45 37.54 -2.22
C ARG A 510 8.78 37.58 -0.86
N THR A 511 7.46 37.82 -0.86
CA THR A 511 6.64 37.71 0.34
C THR A 511 6.07 36.30 0.46
N LEU A 512 6.35 35.65 1.57
CA LEU A 512 5.76 34.39 2.01
C LEU A 512 4.77 34.69 3.13
N ALA A 513 3.51 34.30 2.98
CA ALA A 513 2.45 34.57 3.94
C ALA A 513 1.60 33.32 4.20
N TYR A 514 0.44 33.48 4.85
CA TYR A 514 -0.45 32.39 5.24
C TYR A 514 -0.79 31.40 4.11
N ALA A 515 -1.07 31.89 2.90
CA ALA A 515 -1.35 31.03 1.76
C ALA A 515 -0.15 30.11 1.45
N ASP A 516 1.07 30.64 1.50
CA ASP A 516 2.31 29.89 1.31
C ASP A 516 2.57 28.94 2.48
N PHE A 517 2.35 29.37 3.72
CA PHE A 517 2.49 28.51 4.90
C PHE A 517 1.56 27.30 4.83
N LYS A 518 0.33 27.50 4.35
CA LYS A 518 -0.66 26.42 4.17
C LYS A 518 -0.30 25.49 3.03
N GLN A 519 0.17 26.01 1.91
CA GLN A 519 0.45 25.20 0.71
C GLN A 519 1.83 24.54 0.72
N LEU A 520 2.82 25.18 1.35
CA LEU A 520 4.22 24.73 1.39
C LEU A 520 4.62 24.25 2.77
N GLN A 521 3.67 23.91 3.64
CA GLN A 521 3.88 23.65 5.07
C GLN A 521 5.16 22.87 5.36
N THR A 522 5.32 21.65 4.81
CA THR A 522 6.52 20.83 5.07
C THR A 522 7.81 21.33 4.42
N GLN A 523 7.72 22.21 3.42
CA GLN A 523 8.88 22.82 2.73
C GLN A 523 9.40 24.04 3.47
N LEU A 524 8.46 24.90 3.86
CA LEU A 524 8.72 26.22 4.40
C LEU A 524 8.85 26.17 5.92
N LEU A 525 8.00 25.37 6.59
CA LEU A 525 7.90 25.25 8.04
C LEU A 525 8.53 23.91 8.49
N VAL A 526 9.86 23.84 8.45
CA VAL A 526 10.61 22.58 8.60
C VAL A 526 10.48 21.94 9.99
N HIS A 527 10.53 22.74 11.06
CA HIS A 527 10.51 22.23 12.42
C HIS A 527 9.93 23.27 13.38
N GLY A 528 9.23 22.80 14.43
CA GLY A 528 8.76 23.62 15.54
C GLY A 528 7.64 24.58 15.14
N TRP A 529 6.75 24.15 14.24
CA TRP A 529 5.60 24.92 13.77
C TRP A 529 4.32 24.09 13.95
N ALA A 530 3.25 24.74 14.41
CA ALA A 530 1.91 24.17 14.42
C ALA A 530 1.30 24.16 13.01
N THR A 531 0.08 23.66 12.88
CA THR A 531 -0.71 23.79 11.65
C THR A 531 -1.03 25.29 11.40
N PRO A 532 -0.90 25.79 10.16
CA PRO A 532 -1.34 27.14 9.82
C PRO A 532 -2.81 27.37 10.19
N GLU A 533 -3.08 28.51 10.84
CA GLU A 533 -4.41 28.91 11.32
C GLU A 533 -4.82 30.21 10.62
N GLY A 534 -6.09 30.29 10.21
CA GLY A 534 -6.63 31.47 9.54
C GLY A 534 -8.05 31.80 9.99
N ASN A 535 -8.28 33.07 10.32
CA ASN A 535 -9.60 33.62 10.64
C ASN A 535 -9.82 35.02 10.01
N GLY A 536 -9.05 35.36 8.97
CA GLY A 536 -9.10 36.64 8.25
C GLY A 536 -7.76 37.38 8.29
N SER A 537 -7.65 38.50 7.57
CA SER A 537 -6.37 39.18 7.27
C SER A 537 -5.48 39.50 8.47
N ASP A 538 -6.08 39.70 9.64
CA ASP A 538 -5.36 40.04 10.87
C ASP A 538 -4.96 38.82 11.72
N TRP A 539 -5.51 37.65 11.42
CA TRP A 539 -5.28 36.39 12.13
C TRP A 539 -5.03 35.21 11.17
N ASP A 540 -4.19 35.48 10.17
CA ASP A 540 -3.72 34.50 9.19
C ASP A 540 -2.21 34.30 9.39
N GLY A 541 -1.80 33.08 9.78
CA GLY A 541 -0.41 32.80 10.13
C GLY A 541 -0.17 31.39 10.65
N VAL A 542 0.95 31.20 11.34
CA VAL A 542 1.31 29.92 11.94
C VAL A 542 2.02 30.12 13.27
N TRP A 543 1.63 29.36 14.29
CA TRP A 543 2.31 29.37 15.57
C TRP A 543 3.59 28.56 15.55
N SER A 544 4.64 29.06 16.19
CA SER A 544 5.73 28.22 16.68
C SER A 544 5.20 27.22 17.71
N ASP A 545 5.69 25.99 17.67
CA ASP A 545 5.41 24.96 18.68
C ASP A 545 6.72 24.42 19.24
N GLY A 546 7.13 24.96 20.40
CA GLY A 546 8.37 24.61 21.09
C GLY A 546 9.38 25.76 21.23
N PRO A 547 10.58 25.46 21.76
CA PRO A 547 11.63 26.45 22.02
C PRO A 547 12.36 26.92 20.77
N THR A 548 12.26 26.19 19.66
CA THR A 548 12.95 26.51 18.40
C THR A 548 12.09 26.20 17.19
N SER A 549 12.03 27.12 16.25
CA SER A 549 11.35 26.96 14.98
C SER A 549 12.29 27.20 13.80
N ARG A 550 12.18 26.41 12.73
CA ARG A 550 13.07 26.49 11.57
C ARG A 550 12.27 26.72 10.28
N LEU A 551 12.63 27.76 9.55
CA LEU A 551 12.13 28.06 8.21
C LEU A 551 13.16 27.67 7.17
N GLN A 552 12.69 27.29 5.99
CA GLN A 552 13.52 27.01 4.83
C GLN A 552 12.91 27.62 3.57
N VAL A 553 13.67 28.49 2.91
CA VAL A 553 13.25 29.17 1.68
C VAL A 553 14.25 28.89 0.57
N ALA A 554 13.78 28.43 -0.58
CA ALA A 554 14.62 28.32 -1.77
C ALA A 554 15.00 29.73 -2.28
N LEU A 555 16.26 29.93 -2.63
CA LEU A 555 16.77 31.21 -3.12
C LEU A 555 17.15 31.13 -4.60
N ASP A 556 16.94 32.22 -5.34
CA ASP A 556 17.60 32.41 -6.63
C ASP A 556 19.08 32.74 -6.38
N ARG A 557 19.99 31.87 -6.85
CA ARG A 557 21.44 32.09 -6.75
C ARG A 557 21.92 33.27 -7.57
N ARG A 558 21.17 33.68 -8.61
CA ARG A 558 21.56 34.80 -9.47
C ARG A 558 21.23 36.15 -8.82
N HIS A 559 20.23 36.18 -7.96
CA HIS A 559 19.75 37.37 -7.25
C HIS A 559 19.45 37.02 -5.79
N PRO A 560 20.49 36.71 -5.00
CA PRO A 560 20.29 36.35 -3.61
C PRO A 560 19.74 37.57 -2.84
N PRO A 561 18.77 37.37 -1.94
CA PRO A 561 18.28 38.45 -1.11
C PRO A 561 19.41 38.97 -0.24
N THR A 562 19.44 40.28 -0.08
CA THR A 562 20.38 40.99 0.80
C THR A 562 19.82 41.12 2.20
N THR A 563 18.50 41.14 2.34
CA THR A 563 17.84 41.18 3.65
C THR A 563 16.61 40.27 3.72
N VAL A 564 16.27 39.85 4.93
CA VAL A 564 15.07 39.10 5.25
C VAL A 564 14.31 39.78 6.38
N LEU A 565 13.03 40.01 6.19
CA LEU A 565 12.11 40.52 7.20
C LEU A 565 11.24 39.36 7.68
N VAL A 566 11.22 39.12 8.98
CA VAL A 566 10.34 38.12 9.61
C VAL A 566 9.37 38.87 10.51
N ALA A 567 8.07 38.76 10.23
CA ALA A 567 7.03 39.50 10.95
C ALA A 567 6.01 38.55 11.60
N GLY A 568 5.72 38.78 12.88
CA GLY A 568 4.75 37.99 13.64
C GLY A 568 4.30 38.65 14.94
N TYR A 569 3.49 37.94 15.73
CA TYR A 569 3.05 38.39 17.06
C TYR A 569 3.53 37.43 18.14
N TYR A 570 4.05 37.96 19.26
CA TYR A 570 4.47 37.11 20.37
C TYR A 570 3.29 36.60 21.20
N PHE A 571 3.40 35.35 21.62
CA PHE A 571 2.59 34.77 22.67
C PHE A 571 3.00 35.33 24.04
N LYS A 572 2.06 35.36 24.98
CA LYS A 572 2.20 35.98 26.31
C LYS A 572 3.51 35.62 27.00
N GLY A 573 4.29 36.64 27.37
CA GLY A 573 5.56 36.49 28.10
C GLY A 573 6.80 36.46 27.21
N ASN A 574 6.62 36.38 25.89
CA ASN A 574 7.71 36.45 24.92
C ASN A 574 7.79 37.85 24.29
N GLN A 575 8.99 38.38 24.08
CA GLN A 575 9.19 39.73 23.50
C GLN A 575 10.24 39.76 22.39
N ARG A 576 11.05 38.70 22.27
CA ARG A 576 12.16 38.64 21.33
C ARG A 576 12.52 37.21 20.97
N THR A 577 13.05 37.05 19.78
CA THR A 577 13.52 35.78 19.22
C THR A 577 14.96 35.95 18.80
N ARG A 578 15.82 34.99 19.15
CA ARG A 578 17.19 34.94 18.62
C ARG A 578 17.15 34.32 17.23
N VAL A 579 17.65 35.05 16.24
CA VAL A 579 17.55 34.66 14.83
C VAL A 579 18.90 34.19 14.33
N TYR A 580 18.93 33.00 13.72
CA TYR A 580 20.09 32.50 13.00
C TYR A 580 19.74 32.33 11.52
N VAL A 581 20.62 32.79 10.65
CA VAL A 581 20.48 32.64 9.19
C VAL A 581 21.61 31.75 8.68
N ASN A 582 21.26 30.55 8.20
CA ASN A 582 22.18 29.45 7.84
C ASN A 582 23.29 29.23 8.90
N GLY A 583 22.90 29.26 10.18
CA GLY A 583 23.82 29.06 11.30
C GLY A 583 24.57 30.31 11.76
N VAL A 584 24.48 31.43 11.04
CA VAL A 584 25.02 32.72 11.50
C VAL A 584 24.05 33.36 12.47
N ASP A 585 24.47 33.57 13.71
CA ASP A 585 23.69 34.20 14.77
C ASP A 585 23.59 35.72 14.56
N LEU A 586 22.38 36.21 14.32
CA LEU A 586 22.08 37.63 14.16
C LEU A 586 21.67 38.29 15.47
N GLY A 587 21.63 37.56 16.59
CA GLY A 587 21.24 38.07 17.90
C GLY A 587 19.73 38.07 18.14
N TRP A 588 19.33 38.76 19.21
CA TRP A 588 17.92 38.85 19.64
C TRP A 588 17.20 39.99 18.93
N HIS A 589 16.04 39.69 18.35
CA HIS A 589 15.21 40.63 17.60
C HIS A 589 13.77 40.61 18.08
N ASN A 590 13.13 41.77 18.11
CA ASN A 590 11.68 41.88 18.27
C ASN A 590 11.01 41.73 16.89
N LEU A 591 10.48 40.53 16.61
CA LEU A 591 9.87 40.22 15.32
C LEU A 591 8.47 40.85 15.12
N GLN A 592 7.93 41.56 16.11
CA GLN A 592 6.73 42.40 15.92
C GLN A 592 7.05 43.70 15.18
N ASP A 593 8.27 44.22 15.32
CA ASP A 593 8.68 45.50 14.70
C ASP A 593 8.99 45.34 13.20
N ALA A 594 9.04 44.09 12.70
CA ALA A 594 9.29 43.75 11.31
C ALA A 594 10.55 44.41 10.72
N GLN A 595 11.64 44.46 11.50
CA GLN A 595 12.91 45.03 11.03
C GLN A 595 13.60 44.10 10.01
N PRO A 596 14.15 44.63 8.89
CA PRO A 596 14.96 43.85 7.96
C PRO A 596 16.25 43.35 8.62
N LEU A 597 16.53 42.05 8.47
CA LEU A 597 17.73 41.37 8.98
C LEU A 597 18.69 41.10 7.81
N PRO A 598 20.01 41.31 7.97
CA PRO A 598 20.96 41.06 6.90
C PRO A 598 21.08 39.56 6.58
N VAL A 599 21.09 39.22 5.30
CA VAL A 599 21.43 37.87 4.84
C VAL A 599 22.95 37.82 4.61
N PRO A 600 23.71 36.98 5.34
CA PRO A 600 25.16 36.96 5.19
C PRO A 600 25.58 36.57 3.76
N ALA A 601 26.62 37.20 3.20
CA ALA A 601 27.04 36.95 1.81
C ALA A 601 27.41 35.48 1.52
N ALA A 602 27.96 34.76 2.50
CA ALA A 602 28.26 33.32 2.37
C ALA A 602 27.00 32.43 2.21
N VAL A 603 25.81 32.97 2.54
CA VAL A 603 24.52 32.28 2.52
C VAL A 603 23.83 32.42 1.18
N ALA A 604 23.97 33.59 0.55
CA ALA A 604 23.49 33.89 -0.79
C ALA A 604 23.86 32.82 -1.83
N GLU A 605 25.05 32.22 -1.71
CA GLU A 605 25.58 31.25 -2.67
C GLU A 605 24.99 29.84 -2.53
N GLN A 606 24.39 29.50 -1.38
CA GLN A 606 23.94 28.14 -1.09
C GLN A 606 22.63 27.78 -1.83
N GLY A 607 21.92 28.76 -2.42
CA GLY A 607 20.63 28.56 -3.09
C GLY A 607 19.47 28.24 -2.14
N GLN A 608 19.70 28.38 -0.84
CA GLN A 608 18.71 28.11 0.20
C GLN A 608 18.99 28.98 1.43
N LEU A 609 17.93 29.57 1.97
CA LEU A 609 17.91 30.31 3.23
C LEU A 609 17.26 29.45 4.31
N GLN A 610 18.00 29.16 5.38
CA GLN A 610 17.52 28.54 6.60
C GLN A 610 17.45 29.59 7.69
N ILE A 611 16.27 29.83 8.25
CA ILE A 611 16.08 30.77 9.35
C ILE A 611 15.70 29.96 10.59
N LEU A 612 16.62 29.84 11.54
CA LEU A 612 16.34 29.23 12.84
C LEU A 612 15.97 30.33 13.82
N LEU A 613 14.84 30.14 14.48
CA LEU A 613 14.28 31.02 15.48
C LEU A 613 14.39 30.32 16.84
N GLN A 614 15.10 30.91 17.78
CA GLN A 614 15.17 30.43 19.16
C GLN A 614 14.38 31.40 20.04
N HIS A 615 13.32 30.90 20.65
CA HIS A 615 12.35 31.72 21.37
C HIS A 615 12.73 31.88 22.84
N GLU A 616 12.51 33.08 23.41
CA GLU A 616 12.94 33.41 24.78
C GLU A 616 12.16 32.64 25.85
N ALA A 617 10.83 32.61 25.73
CA ALA A 617 9.95 32.00 26.73
C ALA A 617 8.69 31.40 26.08
N PRO A 618 8.75 30.17 25.55
CA PRO A 618 7.57 29.44 25.10
C PRO A 618 6.62 29.16 26.26
N GLY A 619 5.31 29.30 26.04
CA GLY A 619 4.30 29.08 27.07
C GLY A 619 3.08 28.33 26.53
N GLU A 620 2.40 27.62 27.42
CA GLU A 620 1.13 26.95 27.10
C GLU A 620 -0.03 27.95 27.14
N PRO A 621 -0.92 27.94 26.14
CA PRO A 621 -2.05 28.87 26.10
C PRO A 621 -3.17 28.52 27.09
N GLY A 622 -3.23 27.28 27.56
CA GLY A 622 -4.18 26.86 28.60
C GLY A 622 -4.12 25.35 28.87
N PRO A 623 -4.88 24.86 29.86
CA PRO A 623 -4.80 23.47 30.33
C PRO A 623 -5.23 22.41 29.29
N ASN A 624 -5.88 22.82 28.20
CA ASN A 624 -6.38 21.93 27.15
C ASN A 624 -5.54 22.00 25.85
N ASP A 625 -4.51 22.83 25.81
CA ASP A 625 -3.65 23.00 24.64
C ASP A 625 -2.20 22.90 25.10
N THR A 626 -1.62 21.74 24.80
CA THR A 626 -0.27 21.34 25.22
C THR A 626 0.83 21.94 24.34
N ARG A 627 0.49 22.79 23.37
CA ARG A 627 1.48 23.43 22.50
C ARG A 627 2.27 24.47 23.28
N HIS A 628 3.56 24.58 22.99
CA HIS A 628 4.43 25.59 23.59
C HIS A 628 4.57 26.78 22.65
N LEU A 629 3.62 27.72 22.72
CA LEU A 629 3.51 28.84 21.80
C LEU A 629 4.50 29.96 22.16
N SER A 630 5.11 30.56 21.14
CA SER A 630 6.05 31.68 21.29
C SER A 630 5.79 32.81 20.29
N LEU A 631 5.74 32.51 18.99
CA LEU A 631 5.59 33.47 17.91
C LEU A 631 4.50 32.99 16.94
N PHE A 632 3.54 33.85 16.64
CA PHE A 632 2.62 33.70 15.52
C PHE A 632 3.22 34.37 14.28
N LEU A 633 3.85 33.58 13.41
CA LEU A 633 4.47 34.05 12.18
C LEU A 633 3.38 34.43 11.16
N ARG A 634 3.40 35.68 10.70
CA ARG A 634 2.44 36.19 9.69
C ARG A 634 3.01 36.20 8.29
N LYS A 635 4.26 36.67 8.15
CA LYS A 635 4.93 36.73 6.86
C LYS A 635 6.45 36.75 6.99
N VAL A 636 7.10 36.33 5.92
CA VAL A 636 8.54 36.47 5.68
C VAL A 636 8.72 37.19 4.35
N VAL A 637 9.52 38.26 4.31
CA VAL A 637 9.80 39.00 3.08
C VAL A 637 11.28 38.93 2.78
N LEU A 638 11.65 38.56 1.56
CA LEU A 638 13.02 38.54 1.07
C LEU A 638 13.22 39.70 0.10
N HIS A 639 14.22 40.55 0.38
CA HIS A 639 14.58 41.73 -0.41
C HIS A 639 15.92 41.54 -1.13
#